data_AF-A0A2D8QHW4-F1
#
_entry.id   AF-A0A2D8QHW4-F1
#
_cell.length_a   1.000
_cell.length_b   1.000
_cell.length_c   1.000
_cell.angle_alpha   90.00
_cell.angle_beta   90.00
_cell.angle_gamma   90.00
#
_symmetry.space_group_name_H-M   'P 1'
#
loop_
_entity.id
_entity.type
_entity.pdbx_description
1 polymer ?
#
loop_
_entity_poly.entity_id
_entity_poly.type
_entity_poly.pdbx_seq_one_letter_code
_entity_poly.pdbx_strand_id
1 'polypeptide(L)'
;MLKTLTMATALALLPVIGLAQSAPERRPLLMAGKSTLEQRVLTRPGAVPVARPGDDAPEGAAVIPPLSLLFVYGRETAGGEDWVEVGRGGRSAPVGWVPARTVIDWKQNLVVAFTDRVNRNRALFFKDGEDLRRIVEEEDAGAFARDTLTAIQTGTLAPDAPVIAAEPPAHVDISRQFYLLPILDWQEVWFPDGFQALALNVAATSEGAEAPETAAAPEAPAPEADVVAEGYRTGVVFVVDTSISFDRYIRAAERVMTGVRDRLVKEFGPAAPRFGLVGFRDVMEDGSPDGYVSKVFAEPVADPEQADFLTALGRLEASKVSNRDFREDAYAGLRTAIEGVDWGDTEGRFVVLITDASPRTGAEDGGASGLGTEQLRLLAQANRTAIAAVHLETPAGAEDHARAAAAYRDLTDYPNIGSLYFPVAGGDVAAYEAVVDRLATTIAQGMRPDLTPADVPEVEAAPAPAPVAEALERTGLVGKAMRLAWAGAQQGSRPPELFQAWVADRDLAHPASKALDVRVLITRNQLSDLQATLQAILDAGEATRIAPADFFGALQGAAAAMSRRPDRVAGAEARRLADTGLIGEYLEGLPYRSRVLELTEDDWLAWSFGQQREFLDDLAAKIRLYRAIHDDADLWIALDDARAGGEAVYPIALDALP
;
A
#
# COMPACT_ATOMS: atom_id res chain seq x y z
N MET A 1 -40.00 -78.16 -65.86
CA MET A 1 -38.97 -77.97 -64.81
C MET A 1 -38.72 -76.48 -64.68
N LEU A 2 -39.37 -75.82 -63.72
CA LEU A 2 -39.28 -74.37 -63.52
C LEU A 2 -38.58 -74.15 -62.17
N LYS A 3 -37.44 -73.45 -62.16
CA LYS A 3 -36.83 -72.89 -60.95
C LYS A 3 -36.51 -71.41 -61.22
N THR A 4 -37.33 -70.56 -60.64
CA THR A 4 -37.16 -69.11 -60.49
C THR A 4 -36.22 -68.84 -59.31
N LEU A 5 -35.30 -67.88 -59.50
CA LEU A 5 -34.30 -67.43 -58.53
C LEU A 5 -34.87 -66.22 -57.79
N THR A 6 -34.96 -66.27 -56.46
CA THR A 6 -35.39 -65.16 -55.61
C THR A 6 -34.18 -64.56 -54.90
N MET A 7 -33.96 -63.26 -55.12
CA MET A 7 -32.84 -62.46 -54.61
C MET A 7 -33.25 -61.85 -53.25
N ALA A 8 -32.45 -62.06 -52.21
CA ALA A 8 -32.71 -61.57 -50.86
C ALA A 8 -32.11 -60.16 -50.67
N THR A 9 -32.96 -59.22 -50.26
CA THR A 9 -32.60 -57.82 -49.95
C THR A 9 -32.17 -57.71 -48.49
N ALA A 10 -30.92 -57.34 -48.23
CA ALA A 10 -30.40 -57.03 -46.90
C ALA A 10 -30.69 -55.56 -46.53
N LEU A 11 -31.37 -55.36 -45.41
CA LEU A 11 -31.73 -54.06 -44.83
C LEU A 11 -30.52 -53.53 -44.03
N ALA A 12 -29.86 -52.48 -44.51
CA ALA A 12 -28.77 -51.81 -43.79
C ALA A 12 -29.33 -50.75 -42.84
N LEU A 13 -29.13 -50.93 -41.53
CA LEU A 13 -29.32 -49.89 -40.51
C LEU A 13 -28.16 -48.87 -40.63
N LEU A 14 -28.49 -47.63 -40.97
CA LEU A 14 -27.59 -46.47 -40.83
C LEU A 14 -27.64 -45.97 -39.37
N PRO A 15 -26.49 -45.80 -38.69
CA PRO A 15 -26.46 -45.15 -37.40
C PRO A 15 -26.62 -43.63 -37.62
N VAL A 16 -27.65 -43.05 -37.01
CA VAL A 16 -27.79 -41.60 -36.89
C VAL A 16 -26.71 -41.12 -35.93
N ILE A 17 -25.61 -40.61 -36.48
CA ILE A 17 -24.60 -39.86 -35.73
C ILE A 17 -25.28 -38.53 -35.36
N GLY A 18 -25.78 -38.44 -34.13
CA GLY A 18 -26.20 -37.18 -33.55
C GLY A 18 -24.99 -36.26 -33.47
N LEU A 19 -24.93 -35.25 -34.34
CA LEU A 19 -24.09 -34.09 -34.13
C LEU A 19 -24.56 -33.44 -32.83
N ALA A 20 -23.84 -33.72 -31.73
CA ALA A 20 -23.93 -32.88 -30.55
C ALA A 20 -23.54 -31.47 -30.99
N GLN A 21 -24.53 -30.59 -31.17
CA GLN A 21 -24.27 -29.17 -31.27
C GLN A 21 -23.61 -28.78 -29.95
N SER A 22 -22.31 -28.51 -29.99
CA SER A 22 -21.63 -27.83 -28.89
C SER A 22 -22.41 -26.56 -28.62
N ALA A 23 -22.99 -26.43 -27.42
CA ALA A 23 -23.62 -25.19 -27.00
C ALA A 23 -22.64 -24.02 -27.28
N PRO A 24 -23.13 -22.87 -27.77
CA PRO A 24 -22.27 -21.73 -28.06
C PRO A 24 -21.44 -21.40 -26.83
N GLU A 25 -20.12 -21.30 -27.02
CA GLU A 25 -19.16 -20.93 -25.99
C GLU A 25 -19.56 -19.55 -25.43
N ARG A 26 -20.20 -19.51 -24.26
CA ARG A 26 -20.67 -18.26 -23.66
C ARG A 26 -19.46 -17.48 -23.16
N ARG A 27 -19.38 -16.21 -23.56
CA ARG A 27 -18.34 -15.27 -23.15
C ARG A 27 -18.96 -14.13 -22.36
N PRO A 28 -18.22 -13.49 -21.45
CA PRO A 28 -18.63 -12.24 -20.84
C PRO A 28 -18.97 -11.17 -21.88
N LEU A 29 -19.91 -10.29 -21.53
CA LEU A 29 -20.27 -9.12 -22.32
C LEU A 29 -19.09 -8.15 -22.37
N LEU A 30 -18.89 -7.49 -23.52
CA LEU A 30 -17.92 -6.42 -23.65
C LEU A 30 -18.42 -5.13 -22.99
N MET A 31 -17.51 -4.35 -22.45
CA MET A 31 -17.76 -2.98 -22.02
C MET A 31 -18.17 -2.13 -23.23
N ALA A 32 -19.06 -1.15 -23.01
CA ALA A 32 -19.50 -0.26 -24.07
C ALA A 32 -18.30 0.46 -24.71
N GLY A 33 -18.22 0.43 -26.05
CA GLY A 33 -17.13 1.04 -26.81
C GLY A 33 -15.81 0.27 -26.82
N LYS A 34 -15.74 -0.89 -26.15
CA LYS A 34 -14.51 -1.70 -26.01
C LYS A 34 -14.57 -2.96 -26.89
N SER A 35 -13.41 -3.41 -27.34
CA SER A 35 -13.28 -4.60 -28.20
C SER A 35 -12.76 -5.83 -27.46
N THR A 36 -12.05 -5.62 -26.36
CA THR A 36 -11.39 -6.67 -25.57
C THR A 36 -11.76 -6.66 -24.09
N LEU A 37 -12.11 -5.49 -23.54
CA LEU A 37 -12.48 -5.37 -22.13
C LEU A 37 -13.90 -5.89 -21.86
N GLU A 38 -13.98 -6.89 -20.99
CA GLU A 38 -15.22 -7.51 -20.53
C GLU A 38 -15.83 -6.74 -19.35
N GLN A 39 -17.16 -6.73 -19.25
CA GLN A 39 -17.90 -6.16 -18.13
C GLN A 39 -17.66 -6.97 -16.87
N ARG A 40 -17.47 -6.25 -15.76
CA ARG A 40 -17.21 -6.83 -14.45
C ARG A 40 -18.02 -6.13 -13.39
N VAL A 41 -18.30 -6.87 -12.33
CA VAL A 41 -19.03 -6.39 -11.16
C VAL A 41 -18.34 -6.84 -9.88
N LEU A 42 -18.52 -6.05 -8.82
CA LEU A 42 -18.29 -6.48 -7.45
C LEU A 42 -19.62 -6.85 -6.80
N THR A 43 -19.66 -7.98 -6.10
CA THR A 43 -20.85 -8.37 -5.33
C THR A 43 -20.98 -7.57 -4.04
N ARG A 44 -22.22 -7.44 -3.60
CA ARG A 44 -22.62 -6.82 -2.33
C ARG A 44 -23.31 -7.85 -1.44
N PRO A 45 -23.52 -7.56 -0.14
CA PRO A 45 -24.32 -8.42 0.72
C PRO A 45 -25.66 -8.80 0.08
N GLY A 46 -26.03 -10.08 0.18
CA GLY A 46 -27.28 -10.61 -0.38
C GLY A 46 -27.23 -11.06 -1.84
N ALA A 47 -26.06 -11.14 -2.47
CA ALA A 47 -25.91 -11.67 -3.82
C ALA A 47 -26.11 -13.20 -3.87
N VAL A 48 -27.37 -13.66 -4.01
CA VAL A 48 -27.72 -15.08 -4.14
C VAL A 48 -27.98 -15.44 -5.60
N PRO A 49 -27.23 -16.39 -6.20
CA PRO A 49 -27.39 -16.73 -7.61
C PRO A 49 -28.59 -17.66 -7.83
N VAL A 50 -29.35 -17.36 -8.88
CA VAL A 50 -30.51 -18.15 -9.35
C VAL A 50 -30.34 -18.60 -10.80
N ALA A 51 -31.13 -19.58 -11.22
CA ALA A 51 -30.99 -20.16 -12.55
C ALA A 51 -31.53 -19.24 -13.66
N ARG A 52 -32.63 -18.52 -13.41
CA ARG A 52 -33.23 -17.55 -14.34
C ARG A 52 -33.65 -16.28 -13.61
N PRO A 53 -33.69 -15.12 -14.31
CA PRO A 53 -34.21 -13.88 -13.75
C PRO A 53 -35.62 -14.08 -13.14
N GLY A 54 -35.79 -13.68 -11.89
CA GLY A 54 -37.06 -13.77 -11.16
C GLY A 54 -37.38 -15.13 -10.52
N ASP A 55 -36.50 -16.12 -10.64
CA ASP A 55 -36.63 -17.38 -9.89
C ASP A 55 -36.40 -17.13 -8.38
N ASP A 56 -37.06 -17.92 -7.54
CA ASP A 56 -36.72 -18.00 -6.12
C ASP A 56 -35.36 -18.66 -5.93
N ALA A 57 -34.61 -18.20 -4.92
CA ALA A 57 -33.35 -18.82 -4.54
C ALA A 57 -33.58 -20.29 -4.13
N PRO A 58 -32.80 -21.25 -4.67
CA PRO A 58 -32.86 -22.63 -4.20
C PRO A 58 -32.67 -22.73 -2.69
N GLU A 59 -33.37 -23.66 -2.04
CA GLU A 59 -33.19 -23.90 -0.61
C GLU A 59 -31.72 -24.26 -0.32
N GLY A 60 -31.07 -23.49 0.55
CA GLY A 60 -29.65 -23.65 0.85
C GLY A 60 -28.67 -23.08 -0.19
N ALA A 61 -29.13 -22.24 -1.12
CA ALA A 61 -28.24 -21.57 -2.08
C ALA A 61 -27.15 -20.77 -1.35
N ALA A 62 -25.89 -21.00 -1.74
CA ALA A 62 -24.76 -20.28 -1.18
C ALA A 62 -24.79 -18.81 -1.65
N VAL A 63 -24.80 -17.89 -0.69
CA VAL A 63 -24.61 -16.47 -0.95
C VAL A 63 -23.22 -16.28 -1.55
N ILE A 64 -23.11 -15.53 -2.64
CA ILE A 64 -21.81 -15.12 -3.15
C ILE A 64 -21.24 -14.09 -2.17
N PRO A 65 -20.05 -14.31 -1.61
CA PRO A 65 -19.47 -13.39 -0.64
C PRO A 65 -19.39 -11.96 -1.17
N PRO A 66 -19.65 -10.93 -0.36
CA PRO A 66 -19.42 -9.54 -0.76
C PRO A 66 -17.99 -9.34 -1.28
N LEU A 67 -17.77 -8.33 -2.10
CA LEU A 67 -16.47 -8.00 -2.69
C LEU A 67 -15.93 -9.05 -3.69
N SER A 68 -16.76 -9.99 -4.11
CA SER A 68 -16.39 -10.94 -5.16
C SER A 68 -16.34 -10.23 -6.51
N LEU A 69 -15.18 -10.24 -7.16
CA LEU A 69 -15.04 -9.83 -8.56
C LEU A 69 -15.62 -10.91 -9.49
N LEU A 70 -16.62 -10.56 -10.28
CA LEU A 70 -17.25 -11.44 -11.27
C LEU A 70 -17.39 -10.76 -12.63
N PHE A 71 -17.48 -11.57 -13.67
CA PHE A 71 -17.73 -11.16 -15.05
C PHE A 71 -19.22 -11.27 -15.39
N VAL A 72 -19.70 -10.36 -16.23
CA VAL A 72 -21.11 -10.31 -16.63
C VAL A 72 -21.32 -11.07 -17.93
N TYR A 73 -22.26 -12.02 -17.97
CA TYR A 73 -22.60 -12.83 -19.15
C TYR A 73 -23.95 -12.44 -19.79
N GLY A 74 -24.76 -11.68 -19.06
CA GLY A 74 -26.11 -11.30 -19.46
C GLY A 74 -26.66 -10.22 -18.54
N ARG A 75 -27.55 -9.39 -19.07
CA ARG A 75 -28.37 -8.44 -18.31
C ARG A 75 -29.79 -8.56 -18.83
N GLU A 76 -30.77 -8.65 -17.94
CA GLU A 76 -32.18 -8.83 -18.30
C GLU A 76 -33.08 -8.16 -17.27
N THR A 77 -34.17 -7.54 -17.72
CA THR A 77 -35.21 -7.02 -16.84
C THR A 77 -36.35 -8.02 -16.80
N ALA A 78 -36.65 -8.56 -15.61
CA ALA A 78 -37.71 -9.53 -15.41
C ALA A 78 -38.51 -9.18 -14.15
N GLY A 79 -39.84 -9.19 -14.24
CA GLY A 79 -40.70 -8.86 -13.10
C GLY A 79 -40.59 -7.42 -12.60
N GLY A 80 -40.09 -6.49 -13.42
CA GLY A 80 -39.86 -5.08 -13.02
C GLY A 80 -38.56 -4.85 -12.26
N GLU A 81 -37.71 -5.86 -12.17
CA GLU A 81 -36.39 -5.80 -11.55
C GLU A 81 -35.30 -6.13 -12.59
N ASP A 82 -34.15 -5.46 -12.48
CA ASP A 82 -32.99 -5.73 -13.31
C ASP A 82 -32.14 -6.85 -12.72
N TRP A 83 -31.69 -7.76 -13.57
CA TRP A 83 -30.88 -8.93 -13.22
C TRP A 83 -29.59 -8.95 -14.02
N VAL A 84 -28.54 -9.50 -13.40
CA VAL A 84 -27.20 -9.63 -13.98
C VAL A 84 -26.76 -11.08 -13.86
N GLU A 85 -26.40 -11.70 -14.99
CA GLU A 85 -25.80 -13.03 -14.99
C GLU A 85 -24.31 -12.91 -14.76
N VAL A 86 -23.81 -13.55 -13.70
CA VAL A 86 -22.43 -13.40 -13.23
C VAL A 86 -21.66 -14.71 -13.28
N GLY A 87 -20.34 -14.64 -13.46
CA GLY A 87 -19.46 -15.81 -13.43
C GLY A 87 -18.01 -15.45 -13.13
N ARG A 88 -17.16 -16.46 -12.88
CA ARG A 88 -15.75 -16.26 -12.49
C ARG A 88 -14.84 -15.84 -13.65
N GLY A 89 -15.36 -15.78 -14.88
CA GLY A 89 -14.66 -15.27 -16.06
C GLY A 89 -14.12 -16.35 -17.00
N GLY A 90 -13.56 -15.89 -18.13
CA GLY A 90 -13.05 -16.76 -19.17
C GLY A 90 -14.12 -17.67 -19.78
N ARG A 91 -13.76 -18.92 -20.06
CA ARG A 91 -14.65 -19.95 -20.63
C ARG A 91 -15.43 -20.74 -19.57
N SER A 92 -15.41 -20.29 -18.31
CA SER A 92 -16.18 -20.93 -17.24
C SER A 92 -17.68 -20.69 -17.44
N ALA A 93 -18.50 -21.64 -16.99
CA ALA A 93 -19.94 -21.45 -17.00
C ALA A 93 -20.33 -20.32 -16.03
N PRO A 94 -21.37 -19.53 -16.34
CA PRO A 94 -21.91 -18.56 -15.39
C PRO A 94 -22.31 -19.24 -14.08
N VAL A 95 -22.09 -18.53 -12.97
CA VAL A 95 -22.50 -18.95 -11.63
C VAL A 95 -24.02 -18.87 -11.49
N GLY A 96 -24.65 -17.85 -12.09
CA GLY A 96 -26.10 -17.67 -12.11
C GLY A 96 -26.49 -16.20 -12.26
N TRP A 97 -27.80 -15.93 -12.19
CA TRP A 97 -28.37 -14.59 -12.18
C TRP A 97 -28.48 -14.05 -10.77
N VAL A 98 -28.14 -12.78 -10.58
CA VAL A 98 -28.33 -12.06 -9.31
C VAL A 98 -29.09 -10.76 -9.57
N PRO A 99 -29.85 -10.25 -8.59
CA PRO A 99 -30.40 -8.90 -8.65
C PRO A 99 -29.33 -7.86 -8.99
N ALA A 100 -29.60 -6.93 -9.90
CA ALA A 100 -28.65 -5.84 -10.21
C ALA A 100 -28.33 -4.99 -8.96
N ARG A 101 -29.29 -4.88 -8.03
CA ARG A 101 -29.11 -4.20 -6.73
C ARG A 101 -28.17 -4.91 -5.75
N THR A 102 -27.70 -6.12 -6.04
CA THR A 102 -26.71 -6.84 -5.19
C THR A 102 -25.33 -6.89 -5.84
N VAL A 103 -25.14 -6.17 -6.95
CA VAL A 103 -23.85 -6.02 -7.62
C VAL A 103 -23.59 -4.55 -7.97
N ILE A 104 -22.34 -4.21 -8.24
CA ILE A 104 -21.96 -2.89 -8.72
C ILE A 104 -20.96 -3.01 -9.87
N ASP A 105 -21.18 -2.26 -10.94
CA ASP A 105 -20.28 -2.27 -12.10
C ASP A 105 -18.91 -1.72 -11.71
N TRP A 106 -17.86 -2.47 -12.05
CA TRP A 106 -16.49 -2.10 -11.70
C TRP A 106 -15.58 -2.20 -12.92
N LYS A 107 -15.22 -1.03 -13.46
CA LYS A 107 -14.54 -0.89 -14.76
C LYS A 107 -13.03 -1.11 -14.67
N GLN A 108 -12.44 -0.99 -13.49
CA GLN A 108 -10.99 -0.94 -13.26
C GLN A 108 -10.66 -1.55 -11.91
N ASN A 109 -9.48 -2.14 -11.71
CA ASN A 109 -9.12 -2.77 -10.42
C ASN A 109 -8.58 -1.78 -9.38
N LEU A 110 -9.04 -0.53 -9.45
CA LEU A 110 -8.60 0.54 -8.57
C LEU A 110 -9.56 0.70 -7.40
N VAL A 111 -8.97 0.79 -6.22
CA VAL A 111 -9.64 1.08 -4.95
C VAL A 111 -8.92 2.22 -4.26
N VAL A 112 -9.59 2.90 -3.34
CA VAL A 112 -8.97 3.91 -2.49
C VAL A 112 -9.02 3.51 -1.02
N ALA A 113 -8.03 4.00 -0.27
CA ALA A 113 -7.98 3.94 1.18
C ALA A 113 -7.86 5.37 1.74
N PHE A 114 -8.39 5.61 2.92
CA PHE A 114 -8.12 6.87 3.63
C PHE A 114 -6.65 6.94 4.01
N THR A 115 -6.03 8.11 3.81
CA THR A 115 -4.68 8.39 4.32
C THR A 115 -4.73 8.67 5.82
N ASP A 116 -3.58 8.75 6.49
CA ASP A 116 -3.53 9.21 7.88
C ASP A 116 -4.17 10.59 8.08
N ARG A 117 -4.87 10.76 9.21
CA ARG A 117 -5.65 11.99 9.52
C ARG A 117 -4.82 13.10 10.14
N VAL A 118 -3.57 13.20 9.72
CA VAL A 118 -2.66 14.25 10.14
C VAL A 118 -2.53 15.25 8.99
N ASN A 119 -2.63 16.55 9.29
CA ASN A 119 -2.58 17.64 8.30
C ASN A 119 -3.72 17.61 7.25
N ARG A 120 -4.86 16.98 7.55
CA ARG A 120 -6.09 17.04 6.74
C ARG A 120 -7.35 16.88 7.59
N ASN A 121 -8.50 17.26 7.04
CA ASN A 121 -9.81 16.97 7.62
C ASN A 121 -10.32 15.59 7.19
N ARG A 122 -11.44 15.18 7.80
CA ARG A 122 -12.21 13.99 7.40
C ARG A 122 -12.75 14.18 5.97
N ALA A 123 -12.63 13.15 5.14
CA ALA A 123 -13.20 13.19 3.79
C ALA A 123 -14.74 13.30 3.84
N LEU A 124 -15.31 14.11 2.95
CA LEU A 124 -16.76 14.29 2.79
C LEU A 124 -17.26 13.53 1.56
N PHE A 125 -18.38 12.82 1.73
CA PHE A 125 -19.02 12.05 0.68
C PHE A 125 -20.28 12.77 0.19
N PHE A 126 -20.28 13.12 -1.08
CA PHE A 126 -21.32 13.87 -1.77
C PHE A 126 -22.26 12.92 -2.51
N LYS A 127 -23.53 13.33 -2.61
CA LYS A 127 -24.53 12.62 -3.42
C LYS A 127 -24.20 12.65 -4.91
N ASP A 128 -23.69 13.79 -5.38
CA ASP A 128 -23.50 14.09 -6.80
C ASP A 128 -22.12 14.71 -7.07
N GLY A 129 -21.56 14.43 -8.24
CA GLY A 129 -20.24 14.89 -8.65
C GLY A 129 -20.21 16.38 -8.99
N GLU A 130 -21.31 16.94 -9.50
CA GLU A 130 -21.42 18.37 -9.82
C GLU A 130 -21.44 19.23 -8.55
N ASP A 131 -22.10 18.76 -7.48
CA ASP A 131 -22.07 19.45 -6.19
C ASP A 131 -20.66 19.45 -5.60
N LEU A 132 -19.97 18.30 -5.62
CA LEU A 132 -18.57 18.22 -5.19
C LEU A 132 -17.69 19.15 -6.02
N ARG A 133 -17.80 19.11 -7.35
CA ARG A 133 -17.02 19.95 -8.27
C ARG A 133 -17.22 21.43 -7.97
N ARG A 134 -18.48 21.87 -7.85
CA ARG A 134 -18.81 23.26 -7.51
C ARG A 134 -18.14 23.69 -6.21
N ILE A 135 -18.18 22.84 -5.18
CA ILE A 135 -17.60 23.15 -3.87
C ILE A 135 -16.07 23.17 -3.91
N VAL A 136 -15.42 22.24 -4.62
CA VAL A 136 -13.97 22.23 -4.79
C VAL A 136 -13.47 23.49 -5.52
N GLU A 137 -14.24 23.96 -6.51
CA GLU A 137 -13.93 25.14 -7.31
C GLU A 137 -14.27 26.47 -6.59
N GLU A 138 -14.85 26.45 -5.39
CA GLU A 138 -15.16 27.63 -4.56
C GLU A 138 -13.95 28.01 -3.66
N GLU A 139 -13.71 29.32 -3.42
CA GLU A 139 -12.60 29.81 -2.56
C GLU A 139 -12.71 29.35 -1.10
N ASP A 140 -13.90 28.98 -0.65
CA ASP A 140 -14.21 28.64 0.74
C ASP A 140 -14.49 27.14 0.95
N ALA A 141 -14.04 26.25 0.04
CA ALA A 141 -14.15 24.79 0.18
C ALA A 141 -13.75 24.27 1.57
N GLY A 142 -12.69 24.85 2.16
CA GLY A 142 -12.24 24.51 3.50
C GLY A 142 -13.18 24.99 4.62
N ALA A 143 -13.88 26.10 4.44
CA ALA A 143 -14.91 26.56 5.38
C ALA A 143 -16.16 25.68 5.28
N PHE A 144 -16.61 25.39 4.06
CA PHE A 144 -17.69 24.43 3.80
C PHE A 144 -17.42 23.09 4.50
N ALA A 145 -16.19 22.57 4.38
CA ALA A 145 -15.82 21.31 4.99
C ALA A 145 -15.93 21.33 6.52
N ARG A 146 -15.40 22.38 7.17
CA ARG A 146 -15.46 22.53 8.64
C ARG A 146 -16.89 22.67 9.15
N ASP A 147 -17.70 23.49 8.49
CA ASP A 147 -19.07 23.74 8.90
C ASP A 147 -19.92 22.48 8.73
N THR A 148 -19.75 21.76 7.61
CA THR A 148 -20.42 20.49 7.35
C THR A 148 -20.04 19.42 8.36
N LEU A 149 -18.75 19.29 8.70
CA LEU A 149 -18.30 18.33 9.72
C LEU A 149 -18.88 18.64 11.09
N THR A 150 -18.99 19.92 11.45
CA THR A 150 -19.65 20.37 12.69
C THR A 150 -21.14 20.05 12.67
N ALA A 151 -21.80 20.26 11.54
CA ALA A 151 -23.22 19.93 11.37
C ALA A 151 -23.48 18.42 11.50
N ILE A 152 -22.61 17.59 10.90
CA ILE A 152 -22.65 16.11 11.05
C ILE A 152 -22.46 15.73 12.51
N GLN A 153 -21.44 16.29 13.18
CA GLN A 153 -21.14 15.96 14.58
C GLN A 153 -22.27 16.34 15.55
N THR A 154 -22.97 17.44 15.27
CA THR A 154 -24.07 17.95 16.11
C THR A 154 -25.45 17.44 15.68
N GLY A 155 -25.55 16.64 14.61
CA GLY A 155 -26.82 16.16 14.07
C GLY A 155 -27.70 17.26 13.48
N THR A 156 -27.10 18.37 13.03
CA THR A 156 -27.78 19.54 12.46
C THR A 156 -27.64 19.67 10.95
N LEU A 157 -27.07 18.65 10.29
CA LEU A 157 -26.97 18.62 8.82
C LEU A 157 -28.36 18.71 8.19
N ALA A 158 -28.52 19.64 7.25
CA ALA A 158 -29.79 19.85 6.57
C ALA A 158 -30.18 18.61 5.73
N PRO A 159 -31.47 18.22 5.68
CA PRO A 159 -31.90 17.04 4.90
C PRO A 159 -31.61 17.12 3.39
N ASP A 160 -31.47 18.33 2.85
CA ASP A 160 -31.15 18.64 1.46
C ASP A 160 -29.67 18.99 1.24
N ALA A 161 -28.82 18.79 2.26
CA ALA A 161 -27.39 19.00 2.12
C ALA A 161 -26.81 18.08 1.02
N PRO A 162 -25.84 18.55 0.22
CA PRO A 162 -25.24 17.75 -0.84
C PRO A 162 -24.37 16.60 -0.31
N VAL A 163 -23.97 16.67 0.97
CA VAL A 163 -23.15 15.68 1.66
C VAL A 163 -24.05 14.64 2.35
N ILE A 164 -23.76 13.36 2.12
CA ILE A 164 -24.52 12.23 2.66
C ILE A 164 -23.78 11.46 3.75
N ALA A 165 -22.45 11.58 3.80
CA ALA A 165 -21.62 10.98 4.84
C ALA A 165 -20.27 11.68 4.96
N ALA A 166 -19.51 11.29 5.99
CA ALA A 166 -18.11 11.69 6.16
C ALA A 166 -17.32 10.48 6.66
N GLU A 167 -16.05 10.37 6.29
CA GLU A 167 -15.07 9.45 6.90
C GLU A 167 -15.23 9.47 8.43
N PRO A 168 -15.22 8.36 9.18
CA PRO A 168 -15.59 8.36 10.60
C PRO A 168 -14.72 9.25 11.51
N PRO A 169 -15.19 9.58 12.74
CA PRO A 169 -14.37 10.27 13.75
C PRO A 169 -13.21 9.44 14.31
N ALA A 170 -13.29 8.10 14.29
CA ALA A 170 -12.15 7.21 14.51
C ALA A 170 -11.42 6.92 13.19
N HIS A 171 -10.10 6.69 13.22
CA HIS A 171 -9.34 6.48 11.98
C HIS A 171 -9.63 5.10 11.40
N VAL A 172 -9.64 4.98 10.08
CA VAL A 172 -9.88 3.72 9.37
C VAL A 172 -8.64 3.35 8.57
N ASP A 173 -7.85 2.43 9.11
CA ASP A 173 -6.62 1.94 8.50
C ASP A 173 -6.88 0.64 7.75
N ILE A 174 -6.72 0.66 6.42
CA ILE A 174 -6.94 -0.51 5.55
C ILE A 174 -6.01 -1.68 5.87
N SER A 175 -4.83 -1.41 6.45
CA SER A 175 -3.85 -2.43 6.83
C SER A 175 -4.19 -3.13 8.15
N ARG A 176 -5.07 -2.55 8.96
CA ARG A 176 -5.57 -3.16 10.21
C ARG A 176 -6.98 -3.71 10.06
N GLN A 177 -7.81 -3.07 9.25
CA GLN A 177 -9.19 -3.45 9.01
C GLN A 177 -9.45 -3.36 7.51
N PHE A 178 -9.62 -4.51 6.87
CA PHE A 178 -9.84 -4.53 5.44
C PHE A 178 -11.19 -3.92 5.05
N TYR A 179 -11.17 -3.03 4.08
CA TYR A 179 -12.34 -2.51 3.40
C TYR A 179 -11.98 -2.16 1.96
N LEU A 180 -12.99 -2.00 1.11
CA LEU A 180 -12.80 -1.53 -0.25
C LEU A 180 -13.66 -0.29 -0.51
N LEU A 181 -13.01 0.72 -1.09
CA LEU A 181 -13.66 1.83 -1.76
C LEU A 181 -13.34 1.75 -3.26
N PRO A 182 -13.99 0.87 -4.03
CA PRO A 182 -13.77 0.78 -5.47
C PRO A 182 -14.06 2.10 -6.17
N ILE A 183 -13.17 2.51 -7.09
CA ILE A 183 -13.41 3.65 -7.97
C ILE A 183 -14.28 3.19 -9.14
N LEU A 184 -15.49 3.74 -9.23
CA LEU A 184 -16.52 3.40 -10.22
C LEU A 184 -16.51 4.36 -11.41
N ASP A 185 -16.28 5.64 -11.12
CA ASP A 185 -16.15 6.73 -12.08
C ASP A 185 -15.31 7.87 -11.49
N TRP A 186 -14.96 8.85 -12.31
CA TRP A 186 -14.16 9.98 -11.87
C TRP A 186 -14.32 11.20 -12.79
N GLN A 187 -13.95 12.36 -12.28
CA GLN A 187 -13.79 13.59 -13.05
C GLN A 187 -12.69 14.48 -12.46
N GLU A 188 -12.03 15.26 -13.31
CA GLU A 188 -11.05 16.26 -12.86
C GLU A 188 -11.75 17.44 -12.21
N VAL A 189 -11.15 17.95 -11.15
CA VAL A 189 -11.58 19.17 -10.46
C VAL A 189 -10.37 20.03 -10.15
N TRP A 190 -10.57 21.34 -10.05
CA TRP A 190 -9.50 22.31 -9.85
C TRP A 190 -9.84 23.22 -8.69
N PHE A 191 -8.93 23.27 -7.71
CA PHE A 191 -9.04 24.25 -6.65
C PHE A 191 -8.70 25.65 -7.19
N PRO A 192 -9.21 26.73 -6.57
CA PRO A 192 -8.95 28.11 -7.01
C PRO A 192 -7.47 28.52 -7.03
N ASP A 193 -6.64 27.87 -6.21
CA ASP A 193 -5.19 28.06 -6.15
C ASP A 193 -4.42 27.32 -7.27
N GLY A 194 -5.14 26.62 -8.14
CA GLY A 194 -4.59 25.87 -9.27
C GLY A 194 -4.18 24.45 -8.93
N PHE A 195 -4.40 23.96 -7.69
CA PHE A 195 -4.20 22.56 -7.37
C PHE A 195 -5.21 21.70 -8.13
N GLN A 196 -4.70 20.73 -8.91
CA GLN A 196 -5.51 19.72 -9.56
C GLN A 196 -5.83 18.59 -8.58
N ALA A 197 -7.08 18.11 -8.61
CA ALA A 197 -7.54 16.96 -7.86
C ALA A 197 -8.53 16.12 -8.68
N LEU A 198 -8.88 14.94 -8.19
CA LEU A 198 -9.92 14.11 -8.77
C LEU A 198 -11.12 14.02 -7.82
N ALA A 199 -12.31 14.22 -8.38
CA ALA A 199 -13.55 13.79 -7.78
C ALA A 199 -13.79 12.34 -8.19
N LEU A 200 -13.80 11.44 -7.21
CA LEU A 200 -13.94 10.01 -7.40
C LEU A 200 -15.35 9.58 -7.02
N ASN A 201 -16.02 8.86 -7.92
CA ASN A 201 -17.24 8.15 -7.59
C ASN A 201 -16.87 6.78 -7.01
N VAL A 202 -17.20 6.56 -5.75
CA VAL A 202 -16.86 5.34 -5.01
C VAL A 202 -18.11 4.69 -4.45
N ALA A 203 -18.04 3.38 -4.20
CA ALA A 203 -18.95 2.70 -3.30
C ALA A 203 -18.18 2.22 -2.08
N ALA A 204 -18.87 2.03 -0.95
CA ALA A 204 -18.25 1.47 0.24
C ALA A 204 -18.95 0.17 0.61
N THR A 205 -18.14 -0.85 0.84
CA THR A 205 -18.61 -2.15 1.28
C THR A 205 -17.53 -2.75 2.16
N SER A 206 -17.88 -3.07 3.40
CA SER A 206 -16.98 -3.70 4.38
C SER A 206 -17.29 -5.18 4.51
N GLU A 207 -16.29 -5.95 4.91
CA GLU A 207 -16.48 -7.34 5.32
C GLU A 207 -17.40 -7.39 6.56
N GLY A 208 -18.40 -8.27 6.55
CA GLY A 208 -19.37 -8.39 7.64
C GLY A 208 -20.38 -7.23 7.76
N ALA A 209 -20.67 -6.51 6.67
CA ALA A 209 -21.85 -5.64 6.61
C ALA A 209 -23.11 -6.51 6.49
N GLU A 210 -23.86 -6.65 7.58
CA GLU A 210 -25.23 -7.17 7.53
C GLU A 210 -26.15 -6.07 6.97
N ALA A 211 -27.17 -6.46 6.20
CA ALA A 211 -28.18 -5.50 5.75
C ALA A 211 -28.81 -4.82 6.97
N PRO A 212 -28.95 -3.48 7.00
CA PRO A 212 -29.28 -2.77 8.23
C PRO A 212 -30.71 -3.07 8.67
N GLU A 213 -30.88 -3.92 9.69
CA GLU A 213 -32.05 -3.87 10.56
C GLU A 213 -31.82 -2.74 11.56
N THR A 214 -32.31 -1.54 11.18
CA THR A 214 -32.24 -0.30 11.96
C THR A 214 -30.82 0.16 12.31
N ALA A 215 -30.31 1.14 11.56
CA ALA A 215 -29.13 1.91 11.95
C ALA A 215 -29.37 2.60 13.31
N ALA A 216 -29.00 1.93 14.39
CA ALA A 216 -28.81 2.57 15.67
C ALA A 216 -27.67 3.58 15.51
N ALA A 217 -27.85 4.78 16.06
CA ALA A 217 -26.77 5.77 16.10
C ALA A 217 -25.54 5.11 16.74
N PRO A 218 -24.35 5.17 16.11
CA PRO A 218 -23.16 4.59 16.71
C PRO A 218 -22.96 5.17 18.09
N GLU A 219 -22.74 4.30 19.07
CA GLU A 219 -22.34 4.70 20.42
C GLU A 219 -21.08 5.58 20.28
N ALA A 220 -21.00 6.67 21.03
CA ALA A 220 -19.84 7.56 20.93
C ALA A 220 -18.57 6.73 21.19
N PRO A 221 -17.57 6.76 20.28
CA PRO A 221 -16.38 5.95 20.45
C PRO A 221 -15.72 6.27 21.79
N ALA A 222 -15.19 5.25 22.45
CA ALA A 222 -14.42 5.45 23.68
C ALA A 222 -13.32 6.50 23.44
N PRO A 223 -13.01 7.36 24.42
CA PRO A 223 -11.93 8.33 24.29
C PRO A 223 -10.63 7.64 23.87
N GLU A 224 -9.91 8.23 22.91
CA GLU A 224 -8.63 7.69 22.41
C GLU A 224 -7.67 7.35 23.56
N ALA A 225 -7.64 8.18 24.61
CA ALA A 225 -6.80 7.98 25.77
C ALA A 225 -7.06 6.67 26.52
N ASP A 226 -8.33 6.28 26.66
CA ASP A 226 -8.70 5.07 27.38
C ASP A 226 -8.29 3.84 26.56
N VAL A 227 -8.56 3.84 25.25
CA VAL A 227 -8.20 2.75 24.35
C VAL A 227 -6.68 2.58 24.29
N VAL A 228 -5.93 3.68 24.14
CA VAL A 228 -4.45 3.66 24.06
C VAL A 228 -3.83 3.15 25.35
N ALA A 229 -4.33 3.59 26.51
CA ALA A 229 -3.83 3.15 27.82
C ALA A 229 -3.94 1.62 27.99
N GLU A 230 -4.98 1.00 27.42
CA GLU A 230 -5.24 -0.44 27.56
C GLU A 230 -4.23 -1.32 26.82
N GLY A 231 -3.59 -0.86 25.74
CA GLY A 231 -2.80 -1.80 24.92
C GLY A 231 -1.80 -1.24 23.91
N TYR A 232 -1.76 0.07 23.61
CA TYR A 232 -0.84 0.56 22.59
C TYR A 232 0.60 0.49 23.08
N ARG A 233 1.47 -0.20 22.32
CA ARG A 233 2.90 -0.33 22.61
C ARG A 233 3.71 0.10 21.40
N THR A 234 4.89 0.67 21.63
CA THR A 234 5.77 1.15 20.57
C THR A 234 7.13 0.50 20.69
N GLY A 235 7.63 0.00 19.56
CA GLY A 235 8.98 -0.49 19.39
C GLY A 235 9.83 0.56 18.68
N VAL A 236 11.08 0.71 19.13
CA VAL A 236 12.10 1.53 18.49
C VAL A 236 13.31 0.64 18.21
N VAL A 237 13.56 0.34 16.95
CA VAL A 237 14.74 -0.42 16.53
C VAL A 237 15.79 0.55 16.02
N PHE A 238 16.93 0.61 16.69
CA PHE A 238 18.07 1.36 16.20
C PHE A 238 18.83 0.52 15.17
N VAL A 239 19.01 1.07 13.96
CA VAL A 239 19.82 0.48 12.89
C VAL A 239 21.12 1.27 12.82
N VAL A 240 22.19 0.68 13.35
CA VAL A 240 23.44 1.39 13.63
C VAL A 240 24.53 0.91 12.68
N ASP A 241 25.19 1.89 12.06
CA ASP A 241 26.41 1.69 11.29
C ASP A 241 27.53 1.16 12.21
N THR A 242 28.21 0.10 11.78
CA THR A 242 29.34 -0.48 12.50
C THR A 242 30.61 -0.55 11.66
N SER A 243 30.77 0.37 10.71
CA SER A 243 32.00 0.59 9.93
C SER A 243 33.15 1.17 10.78
N ILE A 244 34.36 1.23 10.22
CA ILE A 244 35.53 1.76 10.94
C ILE A 244 35.33 3.24 11.32
N SER A 245 34.82 4.07 10.41
CA SER A 245 34.63 5.51 10.65
C SER A 245 33.70 5.76 11.85
N PHE A 246 32.86 4.78 12.16
CA PHE A 246 31.82 4.88 13.17
C PHE A 246 32.24 4.54 14.61
N ASP A 247 33.47 4.09 14.87
CA ASP A 247 33.90 3.63 16.22
C ASP A 247 33.61 4.67 17.34
N ARG A 248 33.92 5.95 17.08
CA ARG A 248 33.65 7.04 18.05
C ARG A 248 32.16 7.26 18.31
N TYR A 249 31.32 6.99 17.31
CA TYR A 249 29.88 7.17 17.38
C TYR A 249 29.19 5.97 18.01
N ILE A 250 29.70 4.75 17.85
CA ILE A 250 29.22 3.57 18.58
C ILE A 250 29.30 3.80 20.09
N ARG A 251 30.43 4.34 20.58
CA ARG A 251 30.59 4.64 22.00
C ARG A 251 29.67 5.75 22.49
N ALA A 252 29.35 6.72 21.63
CA ALA A 252 28.36 7.75 21.94
C ALA A 252 26.94 7.17 21.94
N ALA A 253 26.61 6.33 20.96
CA ALA A 253 25.35 5.62 20.81
C ALA A 253 25.06 4.77 22.06
N GLU A 254 26.03 3.99 22.52
CA GLU A 254 25.93 3.17 23.73
C GLU A 254 25.55 4.02 24.96
N ARG A 255 26.23 5.16 25.17
CA ARG A 255 25.95 6.06 26.30
C ARG A 255 24.58 6.72 26.19
N VAL A 256 24.25 7.31 25.04
CA VAL A 256 22.98 8.03 24.86
C VAL A 256 21.80 7.08 24.92
N MET A 257 21.86 5.93 24.24
CA MET A 257 20.76 4.97 24.20
C MET A 257 20.53 4.33 25.57
N THR A 258 21.59 4.03 26.33
CA THR A 258 21.45 3.57 27.72
C THR A 258 20.76 4.64 28.57
N GLY A 259 21.22 5.89 28.51
CA GLY A 259 20.65 6.98 29.30
C GLY A 259 19.21 7.33 28.91
N VAL A 260 18.89 7.31 27.62
CA VAL A 260 17.54 7.47 27.07
C VAL A 260 16.64 6.37 27.57
N ARG A 261 17.06 5.11 27.43
CA ARG A 261 16.30 3.96 27.90
C ARG A 261 16.01 4.08 29.39
N ASP A 262 17.03 4.31 30.21
CA ASP A 262 16.90 4.40 31.67
C ASP A 262 15.91 5.51 32.08
N ARG A 263 15.99 6.67 31.42
CA ARG A 263 15.06 7.79 31.64
C ARG A 263 13.64 7.42 31.22
N LEU A 264 13.46 6.89 30.02
CA LEU A 264 12.13 6.59 29.50
C LEU A 264 11.46 5.44 30.26
N VAL A 265 12.20 4.41 30.67
CA VAL A 265 11.68 3.36 31.56
C VAL A 265 11.29 3.94 32.92
N LYS A 266 12.08 4.86 33.48
CA LYS A 266 11.74 5.53 34.74
C LYS A 266 10.51 6.43 34.63
N GLU A 267 10.37 7.15 33.53
CA GLU A 267 9.30 8.14 33.30
C GLU A 267 7.97 7.48 32.87
N PHE A 268 8.03 6.51 31.97
CA PHE A 268 6.87 5.88 31.35
C PHE A 268 6.56 4.48 31.91
N GLY A 269 7.47 3.88 32.67
CA GLY A 269 7.26 2.56 33.28
C GLY A 269 6.93 1.48 32.24
N PRO A 270 5.87 0.68 32.42
CA PRO A 270 5.44 -0.33 31.44
C PRO A 270 5.00 0.23 30.08
N ALA A 271 4.75 1.54 29.98
CA ALA A 271 4.41 2.21 28.74
C ALA A 271 5.65 2.77 28.01
N ALA A 272 6.86 2.56 28.53
CA ALA A 272 8.08 2.95 27.85
C ALA A 272 8.23 2.22 26.50
N PRO A 273 8.87 2.84 25.49
CA PRO A 273 9.19 2.16 24.25
C PRO A 273 10.08 0.95 24.49
N ARG A 274 9.91 -0.07 23.64
CA ARG A 274 10.77 -1.24 23.61
C ARG A 274 11.87 -1.06 22.59
N PHE A 275 13.10 -1.27 23.00
CA PHE A 275 14.27 -0.98 22.20
C PHE A 275 14.84 -2.25 21.58
N GLY A 276 15.02 -2.22 20.27
CA GLY A 276 15.75 -3.23 19.50
C GLY A 276 17.02 -2.64 18.91
N LEU A 277 17.91 -3.51 18.47
CA LEU A 277 19.19 -3.13 17.86
C LEU A 277 19.49 -4.03 16.65
N VAL A 278 19.76 -3.38 15.53
CA VAL A 278 20.30 -3.99 14.32
C VAL A 278 21.61 -3.28 14.00
N GLY A 279 22.66 -4.05 13.77
CA GLY A 279 23.92 -3.53 13.23
C GLY A 279 23.99 -3.80 11.74
N PHE A 280 24.62 -2.91 10.99
CA PHE A 280 25.01 -3.18 9.61
C PHE A 280 26.45 -2.74 9.33
N ARG A 281 26.98 -3.31 8.26
CA ARG A 281 28.30 -3.03 7.67
C ARG A 281 28.18 -3.21 6.16
N ASP A 282 29.22 -2.82 5.46
CA ASP A 282 29.36 -3.10 4.04
C ASP A 282 30.05 -4.45 3.74
N VAL A 283 30.10 -4.78 2.45
CA VAL A 283 30.89 -5.87 1.89
C VAL A 283 32.32 -5.42 1.56
N MET A 284 33.24 -6.38 1.61
CA MET A 284 34.64 -6.24 1.19
C MET A 284 34.75 -6.14 -0.35
N GLU A 285 35.93 -5.75 -0.87
CA GLU A 285 36.16 -5.67 -2.33
C GLU A 285 35.87 -6.98 -3.08
N ASP A 286 36.06 -8.13 -2.43
CA ASP A 286 35.77 -9.46 -2.99
C ASP A 286 34.30 -9.90 -2.83
N GLY A 287 33.45 -9.02 -2.28
CA GLY A 287 32.03 -9.27 -2.03
C GLY A 287 31.74 -10.07 -0.76
N SER A 288 32.76 -10.47 0.02
CA SER A 288 32.55 -11.15 1.30
C SER A 288 32.11 -10.16 2.39
N PRO A 289 31.29 -10.58 3.38
CA PRO A 289 30.91 -9.71 4.48
C PRO A 289 32.09 -9.49 5.45
N ASP A 290 32.23 -8.29 5.99
CA ASP A 290 33.09 -8.04 7.14
C ASP A 290 32.42 -8.54 8.44
N GLY A 291 32.45 -9.87 8.63
CA GLY A 291 31.78 -10.57 9.72
C GLY A 291 30.27 -10.73 9.49
N TYR A 292 29.56 -9.66 9.15
CA TYR A 292 28.16 -9.65 8.74
C TYR A 292 27.85 -8.40 7.91
N VAL A 293 26.84 -8.45 7.03
CA VAL A 293 26.32 -7.26 6.33
C VAL A 293 25.22 -6.59 7.18
N SER A 294 24.28 -7.38 7.68
CA SER A 294 23.26 -6.93 8.61
C SER A 294 22.98 -8.01 9.65
N LYS A 295 22.66 -7.61 10.87
CA LYS A 295 22.40 -8.55 11.98
C LYS A 295 21.50 -7.94 13.04
N VAL A 296 20.48 -8.69 13.45
CA VAL A 296 19.71 -8.39 14.66
C VAL A 296 20.54 -8.75 15.90
N PHE A 297 20.73 -7.78 16.79
CA PHE A 297 21.43 -7.96 18.07
C PHE A 297 20.46 -8.00 19.25
N ALA A 298 19.33 -7.27 19.16
CA ALA A 298 18.28 -7.29 20.16
C ALA A 298 16.91 -7.02 19.51
N GLU A 299 15.89 -7.73 19.98
CA GLU A 299 14.50 -7.57 19.54
C GLU A 299 13.75 -6.61 20.50
N PRO A 300 12.81 -5.78 20.01
CA PRO A 300 12.02 -4.85 20.83
C PRO A 300 10.86 -5.56 21.56
N VAL A 301 11.17 -6.62 22.29
CA VAL A 301 10.19 -7.48 22.97
C VAL A 301 9.89 -7.04 24.41
N ALA A 302 8.87 -7.63 25.02
CA ALA A 302 8.40 -7.31 26.36
C ALA A 302 9.39 -7.73 27.46
N ASP A 303 10.41 -6.91 27.70
CA ASP A 303 11.33 -7.00 28.82
C ASP A 303 11.32 -5.68 29.61
N PRO A 304 10.82 -5.64 30.86
CA PRO A 304 10.81 -4.43 31.69
C PRO A 304 12.20 -3.82 31.90
N GLU A 305 13.25 -4.66 31.94
CA GLU A 305 14.63 -4.22 32.14
C GLU A 305 15.39 -4.04 30.84
N GLN A 306 14.82 -4.44 29.70
CA GLN A 306 15.43 -4.38 28.36
C GLN A 306 16.92 -4.80 28.39
N ALA A 307 17.22 -5.87 29.12
CA ALA A 307 18.58 -6.29 29.46
C ALA A 307 19.31 -6.80 28.22
N ASP A 308 18.58 -7.45 27.30
CA ASP A 308 19.12 -7.90 26.02
C ASP A 308 19.55 -6.72 25.15
N PHE A 309 18.78 -5.63 25.13
CA PHE A 309 19.16 -4.40 24.43
C PHE A 309 20.43 -3.78 25.00
N LEU A 310 20.54 -3.63 26.32
CA LEU A 310 21.77 -3.11 26.94
C LEU A 310 22.98 -4.02 26.67
N THR A 311 22.78 -5.33 26.77
CA THR A 311 23.84 -6.31 26.51
C THR A 311 24.29 -6.25 25.06
N ALA A 312 23.36 -6.08 24.13
CA ALA A 312 23.62 -5.89 22.71
C ALA A 312 24.41 -4.61 22.44
N LEU A 313 24.01 -3.48 23.04
CA LEU A 313 24.72 -2.20 22.92
C LEU A 313 26.17 -2.30 23.39
N GLY A 314 26.41 -2.91 24.57
CA GLY A 314 27.76 -3.08 25.10
C GLY A 314 28.65 -4.04 24.29
N ARG A 315 28.06 -4.85 23.42
CA ARG A 315 28.77 -5.76 22.49
C ARG A 315 28.96 -5.19 21.10
N LEU A 316 28.37 -4.03 20.79
CA LEU A 316 28.50 -3.42 19.48
C LEU A 316 29.94 -2.93 19.30
N GLU A 317 30.60 -3.39 18.24
CA GLU A 317 31.97 -3.03 17.91
C GLU A 317 32.06 -2.61 16.45
N ALA A 318 32.81 -1.53 16.20
CA ALA A 318 33.16 -1.12 14.86
C ALA A 318 34.01 -2.20 14.17
N SER A 319 33.90 -2.24 12.86
CA SER A 319 34.82 -2.96 12.01
C SER A 319 36.26 -2.52 12.29
N LYS A 320 37.20 -3.43 12.01
CA LYS A 320 38.64 -3.17 12.03
C LYS A 320 39.23 -3.19 10.62
N VAL A 321 38.40 -3.36 9.60
CA VAL A 321 38.81 -3.54 8.21
C VAL A 321 38.11 -2.51 7.31
N SER A 322 38.88 -1.89 6.40
CA SER A 322 38.31 -0.96 5.43
C SER A 322 37.46 -1.73 4.44
N ASN A 323 36.26 -1.21 4.18
CA ASN A 323 35.40 -1.64 3.09
C ASN A 323 35.78 -0.89 1.80
N ARG A 324 34.90 -1.01 0.79
CA ARG A 324 35.16 -0.65 -0.60
C ARG A 324 35.24 0.86 -0.86
N ASP A 325 34.25 1.62 -0.42
CA ASP A 325 34.17 3.08 -0.57
C ASP A 325 33.40 3.69 0.60
N PHE A 326 33.21 5.01 0.62
CA PHE A 326 32.54 5.69 1.74
C PHE A 326 31.05 5.32 1.89
N ARG A 327 30.43 4.62 0.92
CA ARG A 327 29.03 4.21 1.00
C ARG A 327 28.91 2.93 1.79
N GLU A 328 27.82 2.79 2.54
CA GLU A 328 27.57 1.65 3.41
C GLU A 328 26.25 0.97 3.07
N ASP A 329 26.06 -0.29 3.49
CA ASP A 329 24.85 -1.06 3.19
C ASP A 329 23.71 -0.83 4.21
N ALA A 330 23.40 0.45 4.46
CA ALA A 330 22.35 0.86 5.39
C ALA A 330 20.98 0.24 5.02
N TYR A 331 20.73 0.02 3.73
CA TYR A 331 19.47 -0.57 3.26
C TYR A 331 19.34 -2.04 3.62
N ALA A 332 20.45 -2.80 3.72
CA ALA A 332 20.42 -4.16 4.23
C ALA A 332 20.06 -4.18 5.73
N GLY A 333 20.62 -3.24 6.50
CA GLY A 333 20.27 -3.03 7.91
C GLY A 333 18.78 -2.70 8.09
N LEU A 334 18.26 -1.76 7.31
CA LEU A 334 16.85 -1.36 7.35
C LEU A 334 15.91 -2.49 6.94
N ARG A 335 16.22 -3.20 5.85
CA ARG A 335 15.43 -4.37 5.44
C ARG A 335 15.39 -5.44 6.54
N THR A 336 16.52 -5.67 7.20
CA THR A 336 16.61 -6.58 8.36
C THR A 336 15.75 -6.11 9.52
N ALA A 337 15.69 -4.81 9.79
CA ALA A 337 14.82 -4.25 10.83
C ALA A 337 13.32 -4.36 10.49
N ILE A 338 12.96 -4.28 9.20
CA ILE A 338 11.56 -4.36 8.76
C ILE A 338 11.07 -5.80 8.73
N GLU A 339 11.83 -6.72 8.12
CA GLU A 339 11.39 -8.10 7.85
C GLU A 339 11.93 -9.12 8.85
N GLY A 340 13.10 -8.86 9.45
CA GLY A 340 13.85 -9.85 10.22
C GLY A 340 13.74 -9.72 11.74
N VAL A 341 13.25 -8.59 12.23
CA VAL A 341 13.04 -8.32 13.67
C VAL A 341 11.69 -8.87 14.11
N ASP A 342 11.68 -9.55 15.26
CA ASP A 342 10.46 -9.89 15.96
C ASP A 342 9.97 -8.68 16.79
N TRP A 343 8.99 -7.98 16.23
CA TRP A 343 8.39 -6.80 16.86
C TRP A 343 7.50 -7.12 18.08
N GLY A 344 7.23 -8.40 18.38
CA GLY A 344 6.38 -8.80 19.50
C GLY A 344 5.00 -8.14 19.46
N ASP A 345 4.52 -7.64 20.61
CA ASP A 345 3.24 -6.91 20.71
C ASP A 345 3.33 -5.42 20.32
N THR A 346 4.45 -4.96 19.76
CA THR A 346 4.59 -3.54 19.41
C THR A 346 3.75 -3.18 18.19
N GLU A 347 2.94 -2.15 18.37
CA GLU A 347 1.93 -1.70 17.43
C GLU A 347 2.41 -0.50 16.61
N GLY A 348 3.08 0.45 17.28
CA GLY A 348 3.84 1.51 16.64
C GLY A 348 5.27 1.05 16.40
N ARG A 349 5.72 1.01 15.14
CA ARG A 349 7.06 0.53 14.77
C ARG A 349 7.90 1.68 14.23
N PHE A 350 8.94 2.06 14.97
CA PHE A 350 9.93 3.04 14.51
C PHE A 350 11.27 2.37 14.29
N VAL A 351 11.85 2.61 13.12
CA VAL A 351 13.24 2.27 12.82
C VAL A 351 14.04 3.57 12.76
N VAL A 352 15.12 3.65 13.55
CA VAL A 352 16.00 4.82 13.59
C VAL A 352 17.36 4.41 13.01
N LEU A 353 17.59 4.80 11.75
CA LEU A 353 18.88 4.64 11.08
C LEU A 353 19.88 5.68 11.63
N ILE A 354 21.10 5.23 11.92
CA ILE A 354 22.20 6.06 12.39
C ILE A 354 23.45 5.72 11.58
N THR A 355 23.96 6.68 10.81
CA THR A 355 25.12 6.49 9.92
C THR A 355 25.77 7.82 9.54
N ASP A 356 27.02 7.80 9.09
CA ASP A 356 27.74 8.94 8.51
C ASP A 356 27.93 8.86 6.99
N ALA A 357 27.32 7.87 6.35
CA ALA A 357 27.51 7.54 4.95
C ALA A 357 26.18 7.49 4.17
N SER A 358 26.23 7.64 2.85
CA SER A 358 25.11 7.35 1.97
C SER A 358 24.91 5.84 1.78
N PRO A 359 23.68 5.39 1.43
CA PRO A 359 23.40 3.98 1.27
C PRO A 359 23.91 3.45 -0.07
N ARG A 360 24.20 2.15 -0.14
CA ARG A 360 24.22 1.41 -1.41
C ARG A 360 22.79 1.23 -1.92
N THR A 361 22.48 1.82 -3.07
CA THR A 361 21.14 1.77 -3.67
C THR A 361 21.02 0.57 -4.60
N GLY A 362 20.32 -0.48 -4.16
CA GLY A 362 20.09 -1.67 -4.97
C GLY A 362 21.32 -2.56 -5.20
N ALA A 363 21.15 -3.58 -6.04
CA ALA A 363 22.11 -4.68 -6.20
C ALA A 363 23.37 -4.28 -7.00
N GLU A 364 23.25 -3.37 -7.96
CA GLU A 364 24.37 -2.93 -8.83
C GLU A 364 25.42 -2.11 -8.07
N ASP A 365 24.99 -1.38 -7.05
CA ASP A 365 25.89 -0.70 -6.11
C ASP A 365 26.57 -1.68 -5.12
N GLY A 366 26.24 -2.97 -5.19
CA GLY A 366 26.67 -4.00 -4.25
C GLY A 366 25.81 -4.08 -2.99
N GLY A 367 24.64 -3.43 -2.95
CA GLY A 367 23.75 -3.45 -1.78
C GLY A 367 23.04 -4.79 -1.62
N ALA A 368 23.26 -5.45 -0.48
CA ALA A 368 22.69 -6.75 -0.15
C ALA A 368 21.18 -6.71 0.09
N SER A 369 20.60 -5.53 0.35
CA SER A 369 19.14 -5.38 0.43
C SER A 369 18.46 -5.75 -0.89
N GLY A 370 19.14 -5.47 -2.02
CA GLY A 370 18.56 -5.48 -3.36
C GLY A 370 17.46 -4.43 -3.59
N LEU A 371 17.10 -3.60 -2.62
CA LEU A 371 16.02 -2.61 -2.77
C LEU A 371 16.59 -1.22 -3.04
N GLY A 372 15.89 -0.45 -3.87
CA GLY A 372 16.11 0.99 -4.00
C GLY A 372 15.40 1.76 -2.88
N THR A 373 15.65 3.07 -2.83
CA THR A 373 15.08 3.98 -1.82
C THR A 373 13.56 3.91 -1.76
N GLU A 374 12.91 4.01 -2.93
CA GLU A 374 11.46 3.97 -3.05
C GLU A 374 10.89 2.62 -2.60
N GLN A 375 11.48 1.51 -3.08
CA GLN A 375 10.99 0.18 -2.73
C GLN A 375 11.15 -0.14 -1.24
N LEU A 376 12.22 0.33 -0.62
CA LEU A 376 12.42 0.16 0.82
C LEU A 376 11.42 0.98 1.63
N ARG A 377 11.09 2.20 1.20
CA ARG A 377 10.01 3.02 1.79
C ARG A 377 8.66 2.33 1.65
N LEU A 378 8.32 1.81 0.46
CA LEU A 378 7.07 1.08 0.23
C LEU A 378 7.00 -0.21 1.08
N LEU A 379 8.13 -0.92 1.23
CA LEU A 379 8.22 -2.10 2.10
C LEU A 379 7.95 -1.74 3.58
N ALA A 380 8.55 -0.64 4.06
CA ALA A 380 8.30 -0.13 5.41
C ALA A 380 6.82 0.26 5.62
N GLN A 381 6.19 0.91 4.64
CA GLN A 381 4.77 1.25 4.70
C GLN A 381 3.89 0.00 4.74
N ALA A 382 4.16 -1.01 3.91
CA ALA A 382 3.45 -2.29 3.94
C ALA A 382 3.56 -2.97 5.32
N ASN A 383 4.71 -2.81 5.98
CA ASN A 383 5.00 -3.34 7.31
C ASN A 383 4.65 -2.37 8.47
N ARG A 384 3.92 -1.28 8.19
CA ARG A 384 3.47 -0.28 9.19
C ARG A 384 4.62 0.29 10.03
N THR A 385 5.77 0.50 9.39
CA THR A 385 7.01 0.94 10.04
C THR A 385 7.41 2.32 9.55
N ALA A 386 7.66 3.25 10.47
CA ALA A 386 8.23 4.55 10.16
C ALA A 386 9.76 4.49 10.22
N ILE A 387 10.43 5.11 9.26
CA ILE A 387 11.89 5.22 9.22
C ILE A 387 12.28 6.66 9.54
N ALA A 388 13.15 6.85 10.53
CA ALA A 388 13.87 8.08 10.78
C ALA A 388 15.35 7.87 10.47
N ALA A 389 16.04 8.89 9.93
CA ALA A 389 17.45 8.80 9.59
C ALA A 389 18.26 9.91 10.27
N VAL A 390 19.12 9.54 11.20
CA VAL A 390 20.12 10.41 11.82
C VAL A 390 21.41 10.29 11.02
N HIS A 391 21.69 11.30 10.22
CA HIS A 391 22.84 11.33 9.31
C HIS A 391 23.92 12.27 9.85
N LEU A 392 25.09 11.72 10.13
CA LEU A 392 26.25 12.44 10.64
C LEU A 392 27.06 13.02 9.48
N GLU A 393 27.00 14.33 9.30
CA GLU A 393 27.69 15.04 8.22
C GLU A 393 29.18 15.24 8.58
N THR A 394 29.91 14.12 8.69
CA THR A 394 31.33 14.12 9.10
C THR A 394 32.21 14.80 8.05
N PRO A 395 33.35 15.39 8.44
CA PRO A 395 34.29 15.95 7.47
C PRO A 395 34.82 14.94 6.45
N ALA A 396 34.87 13.65 6.79
CA ALA A 396 35.31 12.59 5.89
C ALA A 396 34.31 12.35 4.74
N GLY A 397 33.01 12.53 5.00
CA GLY A 397 31.93 12.37 4.03
C GLY A 397 31.57 13.63 3.24
N ALA A 398 32.40 14.68 3.23
CA ALA A 398 32.03 15.98 2.65
C ALA A 398 31.54 15.90 1.18
N GLU A 399 32.08 14.98 0.38
CA GLU A 399 31.66 14.74 -1.01
C GLU A 399 30.41 13.83 -1.12
N ASP A 400 30.05 13.15 -0.03
CA ASP A 400 28.96 12.19 0.08
C ASP A 400 27.66 12.81 0.63
N HIS A 401 27.76 13.84 1.47
CA HIS A 401 26.62 14.40 2.22
C HIS A 401 25.39 14.71 1.37
N ALA A 402 25.57 15.30 0.20
CA ALA A 402 24.45 15.65 -0.68
C ALA A 402 23.70 14.40 -1.17
N ARG A 403 24.43 13.32 -1.47
CA ARG A 403 23.87 12.03 -1.89
C ARG A 403 23.13 11.37 -0.73
N ALA A 404 23.76 11.29 0.45
CA ALA A 404 23.14 10.75 1.65
C ALA A 404 21.85 11.51 2.02
N ALA A 405 21.91 12.84 2.03
CA ALA A 405 20.78 13.68 2.40
C ALA A 405 19.61 13.58 1.42
N ALA A 406 19.86 13.39 0.12
CA ALA A 406 18.81 13.13 -0.85
C ALA A 406 18.16 11.76 -0.60
N ALA A 407 18.98 10.69 -0.56
CA ALA A 407 18.50 9.33 -0.35
C ALA A 407 17.71 9.16 0.95
N TYR A 408 18.18 9.75 2.05
CA TYR A 408 17.51 9.64 3.35
C TYR A 408 16.29 10.54 3.50
N ARG A 409 16.20 11.67 2.78
CA ARG A 409 14.96 12.44 2.75
C ARG A 409 13.86 11.65 2.06
N ASP A 410 14.16 11.10 0.89
CA ASP A 410 13.22 10.31 0.11
C ASP A 410 12.81 9.02 0.83
N LEU A 411 13.75 8.35 1.51
CA LEU A 411 13.49 7.14 2.29
C LEU A 411 12.54 7.39 3.48
N THR A 412 12.72 8.51 4.16
CA THR A 412 12.03 8.84 5.41
C THR A 412 10.78 9.69 5.20
N ASP A 413 10.39 9.94 3.95
CA ASP A 413 9.19 10.69 3.62
C ASP A 413 7.93 9.92 4.04
N TYR A 414 7.20 10.47 5.00
CA TYR A 414 5.94 9.92 5.46
C TYR A 414 4.76 10.66 4.81
N PRO A 415 3.78 9.95 4.21
CA PRO A 415 2.67 10.58 3.48
C PRO A 415 1.96 11.68 4.28
N ASN A 416 1.75 12.85 3.65
CA ASN A 416 1.13 14.07 4.22
C ASN A 416 1.84 14.68 5.45
N ILE A 417 3.00 14.17 5.87
CA ILE A 417 3.76 14.68 7.02
C ILE A 417 5.14 15.19 6.58
N GLY A 418 5.83 14.44 5.71
CA GLY A 418 7.14 14.77 5.18
C GLY A 418 8.28 13.94 5.80
N SER A 419 9.51 14.29 5.41
CA SER A 419 10.72 13.55 5.78
C SER A 419 11.10 13.63 7.27
N LEU A 420 11.47 12.48 7.84
CA LEU A 420 12.07 12.29 9.17
C LEU A 420 13.61 12.20 9.10
N TYR A 421 14.24 13.11 8.36
CA TYR A 421 15.69 13.20 8.20
C TYR A 421 16.32 14.20 9.19
N PHE A 422 17.32 13.75 9.94
CA PHE A 422 18.00 14.50 11.00
C PHE A 422 19.49 14.68 10.66
N PRO A 423 19.91 15.83 10.10
CA PRO A 423 21.31 16.10 9.84
C PRO A 423 22.05 16.50 11.12
N VAL A 424 23.23 15.92 11.35
CA VAL A 424 24.16 16.30 12.42
C VAL A 424 25.40 16.93 11.82
N ALA A 425 25.41 18.26 11.76
CA ALA A 425 26.47 19.04 11.14
C ALA A 425 27.85 18.72 11.75
N GLY A 426 28.84 18.46 10.89
CA GLY A 426 30.22 18.16 11.28
C GLY A 426 30.39 16.82 11.99
N GLY A 427 29.33 16.01 12.13
CA GLY A 427 29.34 14.81 12.95
C GLY A 427 29.67 15.11 14.42
N ASP A 428 29.23 16.24 14.96
CA ASP A 428 29.47 16.59 16.36
C ASP A 428 28.80 15.56 17.30
N VAL A 429 29.58 15.00 18.23
CA VAL A 429 29.11 13.93 19.12
C VAL A 429 28.05 14.42 20.09
N ALA A 430 28.18 15.64 20.63
CA ALA A 430 27.20 16.18 21.57
C ALA A 430 25.87 16.50 20.86
N ALA A 431 25.92 17.04 19.64
CA ALA A 431 24.75 17.26 18.80
C ALA A 431 24.07 15.93 18.43
N TYR A 432 24.84 14.91 18.06
CA TYR A 432 24.33 13.56 17.81
C TYR A 432 23.60 12.98 19.03
N GLU A 433 24.24 13.00 20.21
CA GLU A 433 23.65 12.53 21.46
C GLU A 433 22.34 13.29 21.76
N ALA A 434 22.32 14.61 21.55
CA ALA A 434 21.11 15.41 21.74
C ALA A 434 19.98 15.09 20.74
N VAL A 435 20.31 14.80 19.47
CA VAL A 435 19.33 14.43 18.44
C VAL A 435 18.69 13.08 18.77
N VAL A 436 19.49 12.06 19.08
CA VAL A 436 18.96 10.72 19.43
C VAL A 436 18.11 10.77 20.68
N ASP A 437 18.53 11.52 21.69
CA ASP A 437 17.76 11.71 22.92
C ASP A 437 16.40 12.37 22.66
N ARG A 438 16.40 13.50 21.95
CA ARG A 438 15.16 14.20 21.60
C ARG A 438 14.25 13.33 20.73
N LEU A 439 14.80 12.62 19.75
CA LEU A 439 14.04 11.74 18.86
C LEU A 439 13.34 10.63 19.64
N ALA A 440 14.07 9.88 20.46
CA ALA A 440 13.50 8.81 21.27
C ALA A 440 12.45 9.34 22.26
N THR A 441 12.71 10.51 22.85
CA THR A 441 11.77 11.19 23.76
C THR A 441 10.50 11.62 23.02
N THR A 442 10.62 12.20 21.82
CA THR A 442 9.47 12.58 20.99
C THR A 442 8.64 11.37 20.58
N ILE A 443 9.28 10.25 20.23
CA ILE A 443 8.57 9.00 19.94
C ILE A 443 7.80 8.54 21.18
N ALA A 444 8.44 8.51 22.36
CA ALA A 444 7.81 8.11 23.61
C ALA A 444 6.63 9.02 24.01
N GLN A 445 6.78 10.34 23.86
CA GLN A 445 5.71 11.30 24.10
C GLN A 445 4.56 11.13 23.12
N GLY A 446 4.87 10.84 21.84
CA GLY A 446 3.89 10.51 20.82
C GLY A 446 3.04 9.27 21.15
N MET A 447 3.43 8.45 22.13
CA MET A 447 2.62 7.30 22.59
C MET A 447 1.48 7.70 23.52
N ARG A 448 1.57 8.88 24.16
CA ARG A 448 0.67 9.28 25.24
C ARG A 448 -0.30 10.38 24.79
N PRO A 449 -1.59 10.06 24.59
CA PRO A 449 -2.61 11.03 24.18
C PRO A 449 -2.99 11.99 25.32
N ASP A 450 -2.64 11.64 26.56
CA ASP A 450 -2.92 12.42 27.77
C ASP A 450 -1.81 13.43 28.13
N LEU A 451 -0.63 13.34 27.50
CA LEU A 451 0.40 14.34 27.67
C LEU A 451 0.03 15.62 26.92
N THR A 452 -0.16 16.70 27.67
CA THR A 452 -0.23 18.05 27.08
C THR A 452 1.17 18.62 26.90
N PRO A 453 1.35 19.66 26.06
CA PRO A 453 2.64 20.35 25.97
C PRO A 453 3.18 20.88 27.31
N ALA A 454 2.31 21.06 28.32
CA ALA A 454 2.71 21.48 29.66
C ALA A 454 3.21 20.32 30.56
N ASP A 455 2.89 19.08 30.21
CA ASP A 455 3.31 17.87 30.94
C ASP A 455 4.65 17.32 30.45
N VAL A 456 5.11 17.80 29.30
CA VAL A 456 6.44 17.50 28.77
C VAL A 456 7.47 18.20 29.65
N PRO A 457 8.34 17.47 30.39
CA PRO A 457 9.40 18.10 31.13
C PRO A 457 10.25 18.94 30.18
N GLU A 458 10.39 20.23 30.47
CA GLU A 458 11.24 21.13 29.72
C GLU A 458 12.68 20.63 29.87
N VAL A 459 13.16 19.92 28.84
CA VAL A 459 14.57 19.58 28.77
C VAL A 459 15.30 20.90 28.61
N GLU A 460 15.99 21.38 29.66
CA GLU A 460 16.94 22.50 29.60
C GLU A 460 18.05 22.14 28.60
N ALA A 461 17.75 22.30 27.32
CA ALA A 461 18.65 22.02 26.23
C ALA A 461 18.55 23.14 25.22
N ALA A 462 19.69 23.53 24.67
CA ALA A 462 19.76 24.55 23.63
C ALA A 462 18.76 24.23 22.50
N PRO A 463 18.06 25.24 21.96
CA PRO A 463 17.10 25.02 20.89
C PRO A 463 17.75 24.26 19.74
N ALA A 464 17.06 23.22 19.26
CA ALA A 464 17.56 22.43 18.15
C ALA A 464 17.66 23.29 16.88
N PRO A 465 18.63 23.02 15.98
CA PRO A 465 18.66 23.64 14.66
C PRO A 465 17.34 23.41 13.93
N ALA A 466 16.92 24.37 13.09
CA ALA A 466 15.61 24.33 12.43
C ALA A 466 15.29 23.00 11.70
N PRO A 467 16.22 22.41 10.91
CA PRO A 467 15.93 21.12 10.25
C PRO A 467 15.67 19.97 11.23
N VAL A 468 16.38 19.94 12.37
CA VAL A 468 16.18 18.95 13.42
C VAL A 468 14.85 19.19 14.14
N ALA A 469 14.53 20.44 14.46
CA ALA A 469 13.26 20.79 15.12
C ALA A 469 12.05 20.41 14.26
N GLU A 470 12.10 20.68 12.96
CA GLU A 470 11.05 20.32 11.99
C GLU A 470 10.88 18.79 11.87
N ALA A 471 11.99 18.04 11.81
CA ALA A 471 11.95 16.58 11.77
C ALA A 471 11.43 15.97 13.09
N LEU A 472 11.71 16.59 14.25
CA LEU A 472 11.12 16.20 15.54
C LEU A 472 9.60 16.42 15.55
N GLU A 473 9.13 17.59 15.10
CA GLU A 473 7.69 17.87 14.99
C GLU A 473 6.99 16.83 14.11
N ARG A 474 7.54 16.57 12.92
CA ARG A 474 7.05 15.52 12.02
C ARG A 474 7.05 14.14 12.66
N THR A 475 8.07 13.79 13.45
CA THR A 475 8.11 12.50 14.14
C THR A 475 6.97 12.37 15.15
N GLY A 476 6.69 13.43 15.91
CA GLY A 476 5.54 13.45 16.82
C GLY A 476 4.21 13.28 16.08
N LEU A 477 4.09 13.90 14.90
CA LEU A 477 2.93 13.74 14.01
C LEU A 477 2.78 12.30 13.50
N VAL A 478 3.87 11.63 13.12
CA VAL A 478 3.86 10.20 12.72
C VAL A 478 3.44 9.31 13.89
N GLY A 479 3.99 9.54 15.09
CA GLY A 479 3.59 8.80 16.29
C GLY A 479 2.10 8.94 16.61
N LYS A 480 1.56 10.15 16.45
CA LYS A 480 0.12 10.42 16.56
C LYS A 480 -0.69 9.69 15.49
N ALA A 481 -0.23 9.66 14.23
CA ALA A 481 -0.90 8.95 13.15
C ALA A 481 -1.04 7.45 13.45
N MET A 482 0.06 6.79 13.81
CA MET A 482 0.08 5.36 14.17
C MET A 482 -0.86 5.03 15.34
N ARG A 483 -0.86 5.88 16.36
CA ARG A 483 -1.73 5.73 17.53
C ARG A 483 -3.20 5.88 17.18
N LEU A 484 -3.56 6.86 16.35
CA LEU A 484 -4.92 7.03 15.86
C LEU A 484 -5.37 5.82 15.03
N ALA A 485 -4.48 5.27 14.20
CA ALA A 485 -4.77 4.09 13.40
C ALA A 485 -5.02 2.84 14.27
N TRP A 486 -4.18 2.63 15.28
CA TRP A 486 -4.41 1.55 16.25
C TRP A 486 -5.69 1.74 17.05
N ALA A 487 -5.94 2.94 17.60
CA ALA A 487 -7.16 3.21 18.37
C ALA A 487 -8.43 3.03 17.54
N GLY A 488 -8.40 3.46 16.27
CA GLY A 488 -9.50 3.24 15.33
C GLY A 488 -9.79 1.76 15.07
N ALA A 489 -8.74 0.94 14.95
CA ALA A 489 -8.86 -0.51 14.81
C ALA A 489 -9.48 -1.17 16.04
N GLN A 490 -9.03 -0.79 17.25
CA GLN A 490 -9.61 -1.31 18.50
C GLN A 490 -11.08 -0.93 18.68
N GLN A 491 -11.47 0.24 18.17
CA GLN A 491 -12.85 0.72 18.18
C GLN A 491 -13.71 0.09 17.07
N GLY A 492 -13.12 -0.75 16.20
CA GLY A 492 -13.84 -1.36 15.09
C GLY A 492 -14.28 -0.32 14.04
N SER A 493 -13.53 0.77 13.86
CA SER A 493 -13.90 1.82 12.91
C SER A 493 -14.02 1.26 11.49
N ARG A 494 -15.04 1.68 10.75
CA ARG A 494 -15.33 1.19 9.38
C ARG A 494 -15.69 2.37 8.49
N PRO A 495 -15.38 2.31 7.19
CA PRO A 495 -15.87 3.34 6.27
C PRO A 495 -17.41 3.44 6.37
N PRO A 496 -18.01 4.60 6.05
CA PRO A 496 -19.46 4.74 6.02
C PRO A 496 -20.07 3.73 5.04
N GLU A 497 -21.22 3.16 5.35
CA GLU A 497 -21.95 2.31 4.39
C GLU A 497 -22.52 3.18 3.27
N LEU A 498 -21.97 3.05 2.07
CA LEU A 498 -22.31 3.89 0.92
C LEU A 498 -22.66 3.02 -0.27
N PHE A 499 -23.89 3.16 -0.77
CA PHE A 499 -24.26 2.55 -2.06
C PHE A 499 -23.37 3.09 -3.18
N GLN A 500 -23.27 4.42 -3.26
CA GLN A 500 -22.46 5.17 -4.21
C GLN A 500 -22.37 6.62 -3.73
N ALA A 501 -21.19 7.24 -3.81
CA ALA A 501 -20.96 8.62 -3.41
C ALA A 501 -19.77 9.21 -4.17
N TRP A 502 -19.67 10.54 -4.20
CA TRP A 502 -18.54 11.28 -4.75
C TRP A 502 -17.65 11.82 -3.63
N VAL A 503 -16.33 11.73 -3.80
CA VAL A 503 -15.34 12.19 -2.81
C VAL A 503 -14.13 12.78 -3.51
N ALA A 504 -13.55 13.85 -2.97
CA ALA A 504 -12.30 14.40 -3.49
C ALA A 504 -11.10 13.58 -2.99
N ASP A 505 -10.12 13.33 -3.86
CA ASP A 505 -8.88 12.64 -3.47
C ASP A 505 -7.90 13.52 -2.67
N ARG A 506 -8.18 14.83 -2.58
CA ARG A 506 -7.46 15.83 -1.77
C ARG A 506 -8.33 16.41 -0.66
N ASP A 507 -7.69 16.95 0.38
CA ASP A 507 -8.40 17.65 1.44
C ASP A 507 -9.00 18.97 0.93
N LEU A 508 -10.27 19.24 1.27
CA LEU A 508 -10.98 20.43 0.83
C LEU A 508 -10.42 21.74 1.43
N ALA A 509 -9.71 21.66 2.56
CA ALA A 509 -9.09 22.84 3.19
C ALA A 509 -7.59 22.96 2.88
N HIS A 510 -6.91 21.84 2.61
CA HIS A 510 -5.47 21.77 2.34
C HIS A 510 -5.21 20.89 1.10
N PRO A 511 -5.38 21.40 -0.13
CA PRO A 511 -5.30 20.59 -1.36
C PRO A 511 -3.98 19.85 -1.58
N ALA A 512 -2.90 20.30 -0.95
CA ALA A 512 -1.61 19.61 -0.94
C ALA A 512 -1.67 18.22 -0.25
N SER A 513 -2.55 18.06 0.74
CA SER A 513 -2.74 16.81 1.49
C SER A 513 -3.67 15.85 0.73
N LYS A 514 -3.20 14.62 0.48
CA LYS A 514 -4.04 13.55 -0.07
C LYS A 514 -5.05 13.10 0.98
N ALA A 515 -6.35 13.13 0.68
CA ALA A 515 -7.37 12.51 1.52
C ALA A 515 -7.46 11.00 1.28
N LEU A 516 -7.14 10.57 0.06
CA LEU A 516 -7.23 9.19 -0.38
C LEU A 516 -5.91 8.71 -0.99
N ASP A 517 -5.55 7.46 -0.69
CA ASP A 517 -4.45 6.72 -1.28
C ASP A 517 -4.99 5.72 -2.31
N VAL A 518 -4.39 5.68 -3.50
CA VAL A 518 -4.87 4.89 -4.64
C VAL A 518 -4.15 3.55 -4.67
N ARG A 519 -4.92 2.48 -4.76
CA ARG A 519 -4.41 1.11 -4.68
C ARG A 519 -5.01 0.23 -5.77
N VAL A 520 -4.29 -0.83 -6.10
CA VAL A 520 -4.77 -1.87 -7.03
C VAL A 520 -5.06 -3.12 -6.23
N LEU A 521 -6.30 -3.60 -6.30
CA LEU A 521 -6.67 -4.84 -5.63
C LEU A 521 -6.18 -6.02 -6.47
N ILE A 522 -5.31 -6.84 -5.89
CA ILE A 522 -4.71 -8.00 -6.55
C ILE A 522 -4.79 -9.24 -5.67
N THR A 523 -4.83 -10.42 -6.30
CA THR A 523 -4.67 -11.69 -5.58
C THR A 523 -3.20 -12.09 -5.48
N ARG A 524 -2.88 -13.01 -4.57
CA ARG A 524 -1.52 -13.56 -4.40
C ARG A 524 -1.01 -14.22 -5.69
N ASN A 525 -1.89 -14.95 -6.39
CA ASN A 525 -1.58 -15.54 -7.70
C ASN A 525 -1.26 -14.45 -8.74
N GLN A 526 -2.04 -13.36 -8.78
CA GLN A 526 -1.82 -12.27 -9.74
C GLN A 526 -0.50 -11.53 -9.48
N LEU A 527 -0.11 -11.36 -8.21
CA LEU A 527 1.20 -10.79 -7.89
C LEU A 527 2.35 -11.70 -8.35
N SER A 528 2.21 -13.01 -8.16
CA SER A 528 3.19 -14.00 -8.64
C SER A 528 3.31 -13.99 -10.17
N ASP A 529 2.18 -13.92 -10.87
CA ASP A 529 2.12 -13.84 -12.33
C ASP A 529 2.77 -12.55 -12.86
N LEU A 530 2.52 -11.41 -12.21
CA LEU A 530 3.18 -10.14 -12.52
C LEU A 530 4.69 -10.26 -12.33
N GLN A 531 5.13 -10.78 -11.18
CA GLN A 531 6.54 -10.95 -10.87
C GLN A 531 7.26 -11.80 -11.92
N ALA A 532 6.70 -12.96 -12.27
CA ALA A 532 7.27 -13.86 -13.28
C ALA A 532 7.31 -13.20 -14.67
N THR A 533 6.29 -12.41 -15.01
CA THR A 533 6.21 -11.69 -16.29
C THR A 533 7.27 -10.60 -16.36
N LEU A 534 7.42 -9.77 -15.33
CA LEU A 534 8.42 -8.72 -15.29
C LEU A 534 9.85 -9.28 -15.27
N GLN A 535 10.08 -10.38 -14.55
CA GLN A 535 11.39 -11.06 -14.57
C GLN A 535 11.73 -11.54 -15.99
N ALA A 536 10.78 -12.14 -16.70
CA ALA A 536 11.00 -12.58 -18.08
C ALA A 536 11.28 -11.41 -19.03
N ILE A 537 10.62 -10.26 -18.84
CA ILE A 537 10.86 -9.03 -19.61
C ILE A 537 12.26 -8.48 -19.32
N LEU A 538 12.65 -8.42 -18.03
CA LEU A 538 13.98 -7.97 -17.59
C LEU A 538 15.10 -8.86 -18.17
N ASP A 539 15.00 -10.19 -18.00
CA ASP A 539 15.98 -11.16 -18.51
C ASP A 539 16.15 -11.11 -20.04
N ALA A 540 15.08 -10.72 -20.74
CA ALA A 540 15.08 -10.58 -22.19
C ALA A 540 15.73 -9.26 -22.63
N GLY A 541 15.47 -8.17 -21.88
CA GLY A 541 16.09 -6.86 -22.06
C GLY A 541 17.60 -6.87 -21.79
N GLU A 542 18.05 -7.41 -20.64
CA GLU A 542 19.47 -7.44 -20.26
C GLU A 542 20.33 -8.28 -21.22
N ALA A 543 19.77 -9.37 -21.75
CA ALA A 543 20.46 -10.22 -22.70
C ALA A 543 20.52 -9.62 -24.12
N THR A 544 20.01 -8.40 -24.35
CA THR A 544 19.83 -7.76 -25.67
C THR A 544 19.09 -8.67 -26.67
N ARG A 545 18.20 -9.53 -26.16
CA ARG A 545 17.48 -10.53 -26.97
C ARG A 545 16.22 -9.98 -27.62
N ILE A 546 15.77 -8.79 -27.19
CA ILE A 546 14.57 -8.14 -27.71
C ILE A 546 14.89 -6.71 -28.10
N ALA A 547 14.17 -6.18 -29.11
CA ALA A 547 14.32 -4.78 -29.47
C ALA A 547 13.77 -3.88 -28.34
N PRO A 548 14.29 -2.66 -28.14
CA PRO A 548 13.78 -1.74 -27.13
C PRO A 548 12.27 -1.52 -27.23
N ALA A 549 11.73 -1.36 -28.44
CA ALA A 549 10.29 -1.21 -28.67
C ALA A 549 9.48 -2.42 -28.12
N ASP A 550 9.96 -3.64 -28.34
CA ASP A 550 9.31 -4.86 -27.83
C ASP A 550 9.39 -4.96 -26.30
N PHE A 551 10.50 -4.51 -25.70
CA PHE A 551 10.67 -4.45 -24.25
C PHE A 551 9.62 -3.52 -23.60
N PHE A 552 9.51 -2.29 -24.09
CA PHE A 552 8.54 -1.33 -23.57
C PHE A 552 7.11 -1.72 -23.87
N GLY A 553 6.86 -2.26 -25.06
CA GLY A 553 5.53 -2.77 -25.39
C GLY A 553 5.07 -3.86 -24.43
N ALA A 554 5.97 -4.79 -24.07
CA ALA A 554 5.68 -5.83 -23.09
C ALA A 554 5.49 -5.25 -21.67
N LEU A 555 6.31 -4.28 -21.26
CA LEU A 555 6.24 -3.67 -19.94
C LEU A 555 4.97 -2.81 -19.76
N GLN A 556 4.66 -1.94 -20.73
CA GLN A 556 3.41 -1.18 -20.76
C GLN A 556 2.19 -2.10 -20.83
N GLY A 557 2.28 -3.19 -21.59
CA GLY A 557 1.24 -4.22 -21.65
C GLY A 557 0.99 -4.87 -20.29
N ALA A 558 2.05 -5.20 -19.54
CA ALA A 558 1.95 -5.73 -18.18
C ALA A 558 1.33 -4.70 -17.21
N ALA A 559 1.81 -3.45 -17.21
CA ALA A 559 1.27 -2.39 -16.36
C ALA A 559 -0.22 -2.10 -16.65
N ALA A 560 -0.59 -1.96 -17.92
CA ALA A 560 -1.96 -1.74 -18.35
C ALA A 560 -2.88 -2.93 -17.97
N ALA A 561 -2.38 -4.16 -18.15
CA ALA A 561 -3.08 -5.35 -17.68
C ALA A 561 -3.27 -5.33 -16.17
N MET A 562 -2.31 -4.91 -15.36
CA MET A 562 -2.50 -4.83 -13.91
C MET A 562 -3.58 -3.85 -13.47
N SER A 563 -3.77 -2.72 -14.15
CA SER A 563 -4.84 -1.78 -13.78
C SER A 563 -6.25 -2.26 -14.20
N ARG A 564 -6.35 -3.09 -15.25
CA ARG A 564 -7.65 -3.49 -15.87
C ARG A 564 -7.99 -4.97 -15.74
N ARG A 565 -7.02 -5.85 -15.98
CA ARG A 565 -7.12 -7.32 -16.08
C ARG A 565 -5.89 -8.02 -15.48
N PRO A 566 -5.64 -7.95 -14.16
CA PRO A 566 -4.56 -8.70 -13.51
C PRO A 566 -4.60 -10.20 -13.82
N ASP A 567 -5.78 -10.78 -14.02
CA ASP A 567 -5.99 -12.18 -14.44
C ASP A 567 -5.35 -12.52 -15.80
N ARG A 568 -4.93 -11.52 -16.56
CA ARG A 568 -4.33 -11.66 -17.90
C ARG A 568 -2.86 -11.24 -17.96
N VAL A 569 -2.25 -10.80 -16.85
CA VAL A 569 -0.89 -10.22 -16.87
C VAL A 569 0.16 -11.21 -17.41
N ALA A 570 0.06 -12.50 -17.06
CA ALA A 570 0.94 -13.55 -17.58
C ALA A 570 0.58 -14.02 -19.01
N GLY A 571 -0.55 -13.55 -19.55
CA GLY A 571 -1.10 -13.99 -20.82
C GLY A 571 -0.34 -13.47 -22.04
N ALA A 572 -0.41 -14.24 -23.14
CA ALA A 572 0.15 -13.82 -24.43
C ALA A 572 -0.56 -12.59 -25.05
N GLU A 573 -1.72 -12.21 -24.50
CA GLU A 573 -2.49 -11.02 -24.86
C GLU A 573 -1.86 -9.77 -24.23
N ALA A 574 -1.56 -9.78 -22.92
CA ALA A 574 -0.87 -8.68 -22.24
C ALA A 574 0.46 -8.32 -22.92
N ARG A 575 1.24 -9.34 -23.32
CA ARG A 575 2.52 -9.18 -24.03
C ARG A 575 2.39 -8.56 -25.43
N ARG A 576 1.19 -8.60 -26.03
CA ARG A 576 0.92 -8.12 -27.39
C ARG A 576 -0.02 -6.91 -27.41
N LEU A 577 -0.37 -6.34 -26.25
CA LEU A 577 -1.25 -5.17 -26.18
C LEU A 577 -0.66 -3.99 -26.96
N ALA A 578 0.66 -3.79 -26.88
CA ALA A 578 1.36 -2.78 -27.67
C ALA A 578 1.26 -3.07 -29.17
N ASP A 579 1.66 -4.27 -29.58
CA ASP A 579 1.69 -4.71 -30.99
C ASP A 579 0.32 -4.64 -31.68
N THR A 580 -0.75 -4.82 -30.91
CA THR A 580 -2.14 -4.81 -31.39
C THR A 580 -2.81 -3.44 -31.29
N GLY A 581 -2.11 -2.42 -30.77
CA GLY A 581 -2.65 -1.07 -30.59
C GLY A 581 -3.74 -0.99 -29.51
N LEU A 582 -3.84 -1.99 -28.63
CA LEU A 582 -4.89 -2.13 -27.62
C LEU A 582 -4.55 -1.44 -26.29
N ILE A 583 -3.31 -0.98 -26.08
CA ILE A 583 -2.94 -0.21 -24.87
C ILE A 583 -3.90 0.97 -24.67
N GLY A 584 -4.23 1.71 -25.74
CA GLY A 584 -5.16 2.84 -25.67
C GLY A 584 -6.52 2.45 -25.07
N GLU A 585 -7.04 1.27 -25.44
CA GLU A 585 -8.31 0.75 -24.91
C GLU A 585 -8.24 0.52 -23.39
N TYR A 586 -7.10 0.01 -22.91
CA TYR A 586 -6.85 -0.26 -21.49
C TYR A 586 -6.62 1.01 -20.66
N LEU A 587 -5.99 2.02 -21.25
CA LEU A 587 -5.72 3.31 -20.59
C LEU A 587 -6.94 4.22 -20.56
N GLU A 588 -7.81 4.14 -21.57
CA GLU A 588 -8.98 5.01 -21.71
C GLU A 588 -9.95 4.84 -20.53
N GLY A 589 -10.12 5.91 -19.75
CA GLY A 589 -11.02 5.96 -18.59
C GLY A 589 -10.37 5.58 -17.25
N LEU A 590 -9.05 5.37 -17.19
CA LEU A 590 -8.35 5.23 -15.90
C LEU A 590 -8.11 6.62 -15.27
N PRO A 591 -8.45 6.82 -13.98
CA PRO A 591 -8.20 8.07 -13.25
C PRO A 591 -6.71 8.32 -12.98
N TYR A 592 -5.94 7.25 -12.82
CA TYR A 592 -4.52 7.30 -12.50
C TYR A 592 -3.73 6.36 -13.41
N ARG A 593 -2.49 6.74 -13.73
CA ARG A 593 -1.57 5.97 -14.58
C ARG A 593 -0.25 5.79 -13.85
N SER A 594 0.38 4.62 -14.01
CA SER A 594 1.73 4.40 -13.50
C SER A 594 2.77 5.10 -14.38
N ARG A 595 3.94 5.37 -13.82
CA ARG A 595 5.05 6.07 -14.50
C ARG A 595 5.47 5.39 -15.80
N VAL A 596 5.51 4.07 -15.83
CA VAL A 596 5.87 3.30 -17.04
C VAL A 596 4.87 3.46 -18.18
N LEU A 597 3.60 3.73 -17.87
CA LEU A 597 2.58 4.01 -18.89
C LEU A 597 2.78 5.37 -19.57
N GLU A 598 3.65 6.22 -19.02
CA GLU A 598 4.01 7.53 -19.57
C GLU A 598 5.32 7.48 -20.38
N LEU A 599 6.11 6.41 -20.27
CA LEU A 599 7.37 6.26 -20.99
C LEU A 599 7.14 5.95 -22.47
N THR A 600 7.88 6.62 -23.34
CA THR A 600 7.87 6.38 -24.79
C THR A 600 9.19 5.77 -25.29
N GLU A 601 9.18 5.22 -26.51
CA GLU A 601 10.41 4.75 -27.17
C GLU A 601 11.42 5.91 -27.35
N ASP A 602 10.93 7.11 -27.68
CA ASP A 602 11.77 8.30 -27.86
C ASP A 602 12.45 8.71 -26.54
N ASP A 603 11.77 8.59 -25.40
CA ASP A 603 12.38 8.84 -24.08
C ASP A 603 13.56 7.89 -23.85
N TRP A 604 13.38 6.60 -24.12
CA TRP A 604 14.41 5.59 -23.94
C TRP A 604 15.63 5.81 -24.85
N LEU A 605 15.39 6.13 -26.13
CA LEU A 605 16.46 6.39 -27.09
C LEU A 605 17.21 7.69 -26.77
N ALA A 606 16.56 8.65 -26.12
CA ALA A 606 17.18 9.87 -25.63
C ALA A 606 17.97 9.69 -24.33
N TRP A 607 17.70 8.62 -23.58
CA TRP A 607 18.40 8.33 -22.33
C TRP A 607 19.86 7.93 -22.55
N SER A 608 20.72 8.40 -21.66
CA SER A 608 22.08 7.88 -21.53
C SER A 608 22.04 6.42 -21.06
N PHE A 609 23.13 5.69 -21.32
CA PHE A 609 23.29 4.33 -20.82
C PHE A 609 23.09 4.21 -19.29
N GLY A 610 23.51 5.24 -18.53
CA GLY A 610 23.31 5.28 -17.08
C GLY A 610 21.82 5.32 -16.69
N GLN A 611 21.03 6.18 -17.34
CA GLN A 611 19.58 6.27 -17.10
C GLN A 611 18.84 4.98 -17.51
N GLN A 612 19.26 4.36 -18.61
CA GLN A 612 18.72 3.07 -19.03
C GLN A 612 19.01 1.97 -17.99
N ARG A 613 20.22 1.94 -17.44
CA ARG A 613 20.59 1.00 -16.37
C ARG A 613 19.80 1.25 -15.09
N GLU A 614 19.71 2.51 -14.64
CA GLU A 614 18.93 2.90 -13.45
C GLU A 614 17.47 2.43 -13.54
N PHE A 615 16.85 2.56 -14.72
CA PHE A 615 15.50 2.07 -14.95
C PHE A 615 15.37 0.54 -14.82
N LEU A 616 16.30 -0.22 -15.40
CA LEU A 616 16.31 -1.68 -15.28
C LEU A 616 16.53 -2.12 -13.83
N ASP A 617 17.35 -1.39 -13.08
CA ASP A 617 17.64 -1.66 -11.68
C ASP A 617 16.42 -1.37 -10.79
N ASP A 618 15.68 -0.29 -11.07
CA ASP A 618 14.40 0.02 -10.43
C ASP A 618 13.38 -1.09 -10.68
N LEU A 619 13.26 -1.57 -11.94
CA LEU A 619 12.39 -2.70 -12.27
C LEU A 619 12.78 -3.96 -11.50
N ALA A 620 14.08 -4.27 -11.41
CA ALA A 620 14.58 -5.39 -10.64
C ALA A 620 14.29 -5.23 -9.13
N ALA A 621 14.38 -4.01 -8.59
CA ALA A 621 14.03 -3.70 -7.21
C ALA A 621 12.54 -3.88 -6.95
N LYS A 622 11.65 -3.45 -7.86
CA LYS A 622 10.20 -3.69 -7.76
C LYS A 622 9.87 -5.18 -7.77
N ILE A 623 10.51 -5.99 -8.63
CA ILE A 623 10.36 -7.46 -8.64
C ILE A 623 10.72 -8.08 -7.27
N ARG A 624 11.74 -7.55 -6.58
CA ARG A 624 12.13 -7.97 -5.24
C ARG A 624 11.14 -7.50 -4.17
N LEU A 625 10.63 -6.28 -4.26
CA LEU A 625 9.53 -5.78 -3.41
C LEU A 625 8.29 -6.69 -3.51
N TYR A 626 7.91 -7.11 -4.71
CA TYR A 626 6.77 -8.02 -4.89
C TYR A 626 7.01 -9.38 -4.24
N ARG A 627 8.25 -9.87 -4.21
CA ARG A 627 8.60 -11.09 -3.48
C ARG A 627 8.38 -10.90 -1.98
N ALA A 628 8.87 -9.80 -1.43
CA ALA A 628 8.71 -9.48 -0.01
C ALA A 628 7.23 -9.42 0.39
N ILE A 629 6.40 -8.69 -0.37
CA ILE A 629 4.95 -8.63 -0.15
C ILE A 629 4.29 -10.00 -0.31
N HIS A 630 4.71 -10.79 -1.30
CA HIS A 630 4.16 -12.13 -1.53
C HIS A 630 4.45 -13.09 -0.37
N ASP A 631 5.63 -13.00 0.24
CA ASP A 631 6.09 -13.93 1.26
C ASP A 631 5.59 -13.57 2.66
N ASP A 632 5.20 -12.31 2.88
CA ASP A 632 4.51 -11.87 4.10
C ASP A 632 3.05 -12.34 4.10
N ALA A 633 2.77 -13.38 4.89
CA ALA A 633 1.44 -14.00 4.98
C ALA A 633 0.40 -13.09 5.66
N ASP A 634 0.82 -12.17 6.53
CA ASP A 634 -0.09 -11.34 7.34
C ASP A 634 -0.74 -10.22 6.50
N LEU A 635 -0.18 -9.92 5.32
CA LEU A 635 -0.76 -8.96 4.37
C LEU A 635 -1.96 -9.52 3.60
N TRP A 636 -2.09 -10.84 3.47
CA TRP A 636 -3.06 -11.46 2.56
C TRP A 636 -4.41 -11.74 3.23
N ILE A 637 -5.47 -11.21 2.64
CA ILE A 637 -6.81 -11.24 3.23
C ILE A 637 -7.70 -12.22 2.46
N ALA A 638 -8.19 -13.25 3.15
CA ALA A 638 -9.14 -14.19 2.59
C ALA A 638 -10.57 -13.68 2.80
N LEU A 639 -11.28 -13.35 1.72
CA LEU A 639 -12.66 -12.83 1.79
C LEU A 639 -13.69 -13.90 2.19
N ASP A 640 -13.32 -15.17 2.09
CA ASP A 640 -14.10 -16.34 2.48
C ASP A 640 -13.16 -17.57 2.58
N ASP A 641 -13.65 -18.66 3.21
CA ASP A 641 -12.89 -19.91 3.35
C ASP A 641 -12.45 -20.51 1.99
N ALA A 642 -13.18 -20.22 0.91
CA ALA A 642 -12.87 -20.71 -0.43
C ALA A 642 -11.82 -19.86 -1.16
N ARG A 643 -11.47 -18.68 -0.64
CA ARG A 643 -10.44 -17.76 -1.14
C ARG A 643 -9.17 -17.74 -0.28
N ALA A 644 -8.93 -18.77 0.52
CA ALA A 644 -7.65 -18.93 1.21
C ALA A 644 -6.49 -19.19 0.23
N GLY A 645 -5.28 -18.77 0.60
CA GLY A 645 -4.07 -19.04 -0.17
C GLY A 645 -3.91 -18.12 -1.39
N GLY A 646 -3.86 -18.70 -2.59
CA GLY A 646 -3.54 -17.96 -3.83
C GLY A 646 -4.59 -16.91 -4.26
N GLU A 647 -5.83 -17.07 -3.80
CA GLU A 647 -6.96 -16.17 -4.11
C GLU A 647 -7.19 -15.11 -3.02
N ALA A 648 -6.37 -15.11 -1.97
CA ALA A 648 -6.38 -14.04 -0.98
C ALA A 648 -5.93 -12.73 -1.64
N VAL A 649 -6.50 -11.62 -1.19
CA VAL A 649 -6.35 -10.31 -1.81
C VAL A 649 -5.48 -9.37 -0.97
N TYR A 650 -4.80 -8.45 -1.64
CA TYR A 650 -4.08 -7.35 -1.02
C TYR A 650 -4.22 -6.08 -1.89
N PRO A 651 -4.52 -4.90 -1.29
CA PRO A 651 -4.55 -3.64 -2.03
C PRO A 651 -3.14 -3.05 -2.10
N ILE A 652 -2.43 -3.30 -3.19
CA ILE A 652 -1.07 -2.78 -3.41
C ILE A 652 -1.12 -1.29 -3.77
N ALA A 653 -0.21 -0.48 -3.23
CA ALA A 653 -0.10 0.93 -3.59
C ALA A 653 0.14 1.10 -5.10
N LEU A 654 -0.50 2.10 -5.72
CA LEU A 654 -0.31 2.36 -7.15
C LEU A 654 1.16 2.69 -7.48
N ASP A 655 1.85 3.41 -6.60
CA ASP A 655 3.27 3.76 -6.72
C ASP A 655 4.18 2.52 -6.75
N ALA A 656 3.71 1.40 -6.18
CA ALA A 656 4.45 0.14 -6.22
C ALA A 656 4.32 -0.58 -7.57
N LEU A 657 3.38 -0.23 -8.45
CA LEU A 657 3.24 -0.84 -9.77
C LEU A 657 4.38 -0.40 -10.72
N PRO A 658 4.74 -1.22 -11.73
CA PRO A 658 5.78 -0.87 -12.70
C PRO A 658 5.50 0.49 -13.35
#